data_AF-A0A8J6T7G1-F1
#
_entry.id   AF-A0A8J6T7G1-F1
#
_cell.length_a   1.000
_cell.length_b   1.000
_cell.length_c   1.000
_cell.angle_alpha   90.00
_cell.angle_beta   90.00
_cell.angle_gamma   90.00
#
_symmetry.space_group_name_H-M   'P 1'
#
loop_
_entity.id
_entity.type
_entity.pdbx_description
1 polymer ?
#
loop_
_entity_poly.entity_id
_entity_poly.type
_entity_poly.pdbx_seq_one_letter_code
_entity_poly.pdbx_strand_id
1 'polypeptide(L)'
;MKRKGCIITRSLLLIIMFASIYLTGCVVAGKKTAIVSDIKTAFKGTYKVDPYMEKHIPRTVAILPFIDESKSQKGAEVVRRGFYNHVSSLPYKDMELFRVDHLLRKAGLVDPVDVHKTPAEKLKEILNVDAVILGTISNFDKLFAAIYSQVSVGAEIKMYDTEGHFLWSGKHVARIHEGGISTTPIGIVASIIAAAMNVRDIQLLRACDDLFRDMVKTIPTMKYAEALRKPRIEMLAQDSKGEPRKAGDIIKVALKGDSGMQAWFDMGGFKKGIDMEEVEPGGYVGSYRVVPGDNIKDVVVTGCLSDDAGNTTSWVDATRTVTLDTTPPDAPKNVIAAGRDNTVLLNWDKNAEDDLSGYIVYRSDTPLSGFKKIGQTEFAGFEDKNAINLKACYYKISAVDLAGNESSNEGPVTGTAVPPGPTYVKGKLEKNTIWYAGASPYIIEDTVIVSERCSLLIEPGTIIKSSGGGVVIRGGLIASGSKTQVITFLSDNENIWKGITFDSVKGDKNLLAFCRIKDAATGVEIKSSSPEIRNCEFVKNDIGIKIIGGFSNPQLKKCIIHDNRSTGIEIIDGARVSITNNRVKNNNTGLLIQDAGSVSVKCNLIINNKGCGIVVKNSQAAISGNNIYDNVPSDMKGAFHGKAADANDNWWGKADWHDLLTNTSGRINIKTILDGPYPDGKSIAIPVITENLGGLIDKDSILAFSDSPYRITNDLILDNGATLYIQPGVMLLFDKQFSILTKDGGVAAMGTKDNPIIFTSSGSSPSPGDYTHAVYFSEPTKVSSFFKYCKFEYATTAIDVRHGMPEIAYCHIVNNSQSGIRCGNDAGPRILYNTIAKNLGTGGIECVGMAKPKIHHNNFIENAVAIQSFSTIYIDARHNFWGKVPPDDTVIWGKNINIKPWLEAPDMDAFLLGD
;
A
#
# COMPACT_ATOMS: atom_id res chain seq x y z
N MET A 1 -61.68 7.04 -43.08
CA MET A 1 -62.26 6.34 -41.89
C MET A 1 -61.32 6.52 -40.71
N LYS A 2 -61.85 6.91 -39.54
CA LYS A 2 -61.41 6.77 -38.11
C LYS A 2 -59.91 6.42 -37.83
N ARG A 3 -59.18 6.94 -36.84
CA ARG A 3 -59.43 7.71 -35.60
C ARG A 3 -58.07 8.13 -34.96
N LYS A 4 -57.98 9.39 -34.51
CA LYS A 4 -57.45 9.94 -33.23
C LYS A 4 -56.26 9.31 -32.44
N GLY A 5 -55.32 10.19 -32.04
CA GLY A 5 -54.44 10.15 -30.85
C GLY A 5 -53.20 11.07 -31.01
N CYS A 6 -53.23 12.36 -30.60
CA CYS A 6 -52.50 12.98 -29.45
C CYS A 6 -51.00 12.60 -29.30
N ILE A 7 -50.00 13.48 -29.08
CA ILE A 7 -49.89 14.91 -28.71
C ILE A 7 -48.38 15.34 -28.85
N ILE A 8 -48.13 16.58 -29.34
CA ILE A 8 -47.07 17.60 -29.02
C ILE A 8 -45.57 17.15 -29.11
N THR A 9 -44.60 17.76 -29.85
CA THR A 9 -44.17 19.18 -29.96
C THR A 9 -43.14 19.37 -31.12
N ARG A 10 -43.18 20.49 -31.87
CA ARG A 10 -42.10 21.10 -32.70
C ARG A 10 -42.44 22.60 -32.83
N SER A 11 -41.56 23.52 -32.41
CA SER A 11 -40.58 24.29 -33.21
C SER A 11 -41.16 25.23 -34.30
N LEU A 12 -40.52 26.41 -34.43
CA LEU A 12 -40.74 27.57 -35.35
C LEU A 12 -41.88 28.51 -34.89
N LEU A 13 -41.74 29.85 -34.89
CA LEU A 13 -41.18 30.73 -35.92
C LEU A 13 -40.51 32.00 -35.36
N LEU A 14 -39.40 32.37 -36.01
CA LEU A 14 -38.86 33.73 -36.26
C LEU A 14 -39.89 34.66 -36.93
N ILE A 15 -39.81 36.00 -36.73
CA ILE A 15 -39.87 37.04 -37.80
C ILE A 15 -39.75 38.50 -37.29
N ILE A 16 -38.68 39.20 -37.75
CA ILE A 16 -38.53 40.60 -38.24
C ILE A 16 -38.69 41.78 -37.24
N MET A 17 -37.66 42.58 -36.89
CA MET A 17 -36.77 43.54 -37.62
C MET A 17 -37.33 44.99 -37.78
N PHE A 18 -36.53 45.94 -37.24
CA PHE A 18 -36.10 47.24 -37.80
C PHE A 18 -36.87 48.57 -37.59
N ALA A 19 -36.13 49.51 -36.96
CA ALA A 19 -35.69 50.83 -37.48
C ALA A 19 -36.37 52.15 -37.05
N SER A 20 -35.47 53.08 -36.63
CA SER A 20 -35.53 54.56 -36.70
C SER A 20 -36.53 55.29 -35.77
N ILE A 21 -36.20 56.40 -35.09
CA ILE A 21 -35.91 57.73 -35.66
C ILE A 21 -35.19 58.64 -34.63
N TYR A 22 -34.16 59.36 -35.10
CA TYR A 22 -33.59 60.60 -34.54
C TYR A 22 -34.60 61.76 -34.63
N LEU A 23 -34.69 62.66 -33.64
CA LEU A 23 -34.67 64.12 -33.86
C LEU A 23 -34.74 64.96 -32.57
N THR A 24 -33.99 66.05 -32.66
CA THR A 24 -33.80 67.18 -31.75
C THR A 24 -35.07 67.97 -31.42
N GLY A 25 -35.10 68.63 -30.26
CA GLY A 25 -36.02 69.74 -29.99
C GLY A 25 -35.69 70.50 -28.71
N CYS A 26 -35.04 71.66 -28.83
CA CYS A 26 -35.03 72.68 -27.79
C CYS A 26 -36.46 73.17 -27.51
N VAL A 27 -36.85 73.28 -26.23
CA VAL A 27 -37.88 74.24 -25.82
C VAL A 27 -37.45 74.92 -24.51
N VAL A 28 -37.33 76.23 -24.61
CA VAL A 28 -37.12 77.19 -23.53
C VAL A 28 -38.47 77.53 -22.87
N ALA A 29 -38.44 77.59 -21.53
CA ALA A 29 -39.25 78.35 -20.56
C ALA A 29 -40.73 78.75 -20.87
N GLY A 30 -41.62 78.42 -19.93
CA GLY A 30 -42.96 79.02 -19.80
C GLY A 30 -43.51 78.91 -18.38
N LYS A 31 -43.82 80.07 -17.77
CA LYS A 31 -44.07 80.34 -16.34
C LYS A 31 -45.32 79.68 -15.71
N LYS A 32 -45.20 79.50 -14.38
CA LYS A 32 -46.20 79.31 -13.30
C LYS A 32 -46.58 77.87 -12.94
N THR A 33 -45.98 77.40 -11.84
CA THR A 33 -46.75 76.67 -10.83
C THR A 33 -46.36 77.20 -9.46
N ALA A 34 -47.35 77.77 -8.78
CA ALA A 34 -47.27 78.15 -7.38
C ALA A 34 -47.34 76.89 -6.52
N ILE A 35 -46.37 76.79 -5.60
CA ILE A 35 -46.45 76.33 -4.20
C ILE A 35 -47.73 75.60 -3.80
N VAL A 36 -47.59 74.33 -3.36
CA VAL A 36 -48.08 73.88 -2.03
C VAL A 36 -47.15 72.77 -1.47
N SER A 37 -46.54 73.13 -0.33
CA SER A 37 -46.05 72.40 0.85
C SER A 37 -45.38 71.01 0.81
N ASP A 38 -44.19 70.99 1.43
CA ASP A 38 -43.69 70.05 2.42
C ASP A 38 -43.96 68.55 2.24
N ILE A 39 -42.89 67.82 1.92
CA ILE A 39 -42.63 66.52 2.54
C ILE A 39 -41.29 66.60 3.26
N LYS A 40 -41.37 66.99 4.55
CA LYS A 40 -40.45 66.51 5.58
C LYS A 40 -40.61 65.00 5.68
N THR A 41 -39.69 64.22 5.13
CA THR A 41 -39.58 62.80 5.49
C THR A 41 -38.65 62.67 6.70
N ALA A 42 -39.23 62.13 7.77
CA ALA A 42 -38.72 62.03 9.12
C ALA A 42 -37.45 61.18 9.27
N PHE A 43 -36.50 61.71 10.04
CA PHE A 43 -35.47 60.97 10.77
C PHE A 43 -36.13 59.99 11.76
N LYS A 44 -35.69 58.72 11.79
CA LYS A 44 -36.05 57.74 12.84
C LYS A 44 -34.81 56.97 13.32
N GLY A 45 -33.98 57.63 14.14
CA GLY A 45 -33.03 56.97 15.04
C GLY A 45 -33.28 57.41 16.48
N THR A 46 -32.96 56.57 17.46
CA THR A 46 -33.05 56.90 18.88
C THR A 46 -31.65 57.07 19.45
N TYR A 47 -31.36 58.24 20.02
CA TYR A 47 -30.07 58.55 20.65
C TYR A 47 -30.30 58.91 22.11
N LYS A 48 -29.43 58.43 22.98
CA LYS A 48 -29.48 58.73 24.42
C LYS A 48 -28.09 59.14 24.89
N VAL A 49 -27.97 60.33 25.44
CA VAL A 49 -26.80 60.78 26.22
C VAL A 49 -27.18 60.64 27.69
N ASP A 50 -26.34 59.97 28.48
CA ASP A 50 -26.54 59.93 29.93
C ASP A 50 -26.05 61.25 30.56
N PRO A 51 -26.79 61.88 31.48
CA PRO A 51 -26.30 63.06 32.19
C PRO A 51 -24.93 62.87 32.86
N TYR A 52 -24.57 61.63 33.21
CA TYR A 52 -23.24 61.28 33.73
C TYR A 52 -22.10 61.66 32.78
N MET A 53 -22.34 61.55 31.46
CA MET A 53 -21.36 61.87 30.40
C MET A 53 -20.96 63.34 30.39
N GLU A 54 -21.84 64.27 30.80
CA GLU A 54 -21.52 65.72 30.79
C GLU A 54 -20.37 66.08 31.74
N LYS A 55 -20.15 65.28 32.79
CA LYS A 55 -19.09 65.49 33.79
C LYS A 55 -17.93 64.50 33.65
N HIS A 56 -18.08 63.43 32.86
CA HIS A 56 -17.12 62.33 32.75
C HIS A 56 -16.83 61.98 31.28
N ILE A 57 -16.46 62.98 30.48
CA ILE A 57 -16.12 62.79 29.06
C ILE A 57 -14.78 62.02 28.95
N PRO A 58 -14.73 60.83 28.31
CA PRO A 58 -13.51 60.04 28.17
C PRO A 58 -12.50 60.73 27.23
N ARG A 59 -11.19 60.49 27.42
CA ARG A 59 -10.13 60.99 26.51
C ARG A 59 -9.69 59.92 25.51
N THR A 60 -9.65 58.67 25.94
CA THR A 60 -9.27 57.51 25.13
C THR A 60 -10.42 56.53 24.95
N VAL A 61 -10.61 56.04 23.72
CA VAL A 61 -11.72 55.13 23.39
C VAL A 61 -11.24 53.91 22.59
N ALA A 62 -11.80 52.74 22.86
CA ALA A 62 -11.60 51.53 22.05
C ALA A 62 -12.93 51.03 21.48
N ILE A 63 -12.96 50.75 20.18
CA ILE A 63 -14.14 50.21 19.49
C ILE A 63 -13.99 48.69 19.42
N LEU A 64 -14.84 47.97 20.14
CA LEU A 64 -14.79 46.52 20.27
C LEU A 64 -15.41 45.82 19.05
N PRO A 65 -15.11 44.52 18.82
CA PRO A 65 -15.76 43.73 17.76
C PRO A 65 -17.28 43.77 17.87
N PHE A 66 -17.98 44.13 16.80
CA PHE A 66 -19.44 44.21 16.81
C PHE A 66 -20.08 42.83 16.71
N ILE A 67 -21.22 42.65 17.39
CA ILE A 67 -22.04 41.44 17.27
C ILE A 67 -22.95 41.59 16.05
N ASP A 68 -22.93 40.60 15.16
CA ASP A 68 -23.85 40.51 14.02
C ASP A 68 -25.11 39.72 14.41
N GLU A 69 -26.23 40.40 14.62
CA GLU A 69 -27.54 39.74 14.79
C GLU A 69 -28.32 39.68 13.47
N SER A 70 -27.76 40.24 12.39
CA SER A 70 -28.29 40.07 11.05
C SER A 70 -27.97 38.66 10.55
N LYS A 71 -28.81 38.08 9.67
CA LYS A 71 -28.55 36.74 9.09
C LYS A 71 -27.37 36.72 8.10
N SER A 72 -26.51 37.74 8.09
CA SER A 72 -25.42 37.94 7.13
C SER A 72 -24.06 37.90 7.83
N GLN A 73 -23.36 36.77 7.82
CA GLN A 73 -22.10 36.54 8.55
C GLN A 73 -20.90 37.46 8.18
N LYS A 74 -21.03 38.41 7.24
CA LYS A 74 -19.92 39.26 6.75
C LYS A 74 -20.14 40.77 6.95
N GLY A 75 -21.24 41.19 7.60
CA GLY A 75 -21.57 42.62 7.74
C GLY A 75 -20.82 43.34 8.85
N ALA A 76 -20.53 42.62 9.94
CA ALA A 76 -20.04 43.26 11.16
C ALA A 76 -18.74 44.02 11.08
N GLU A 77 -17.77 43.48 10.35
CA GLU A 77 -16.48 44.13 10.24
C GLU A 77 -16.55 45.41 9.42
N VAL A 78 -17.31 45.41 8.31
CA VAL A 78 -17.52 46.58 7.45
C VAL A 78 -18.19 47.71 8.23
N VAL A 79 -19.23 47.37 9.00
CA VAL A 79 -19.99 48.34 9.80
C VAL A 79 -19.16 48.88 10.97
N ARG A 80 -18.37 48.03 11.64
CA ARG A 80 -17.42 48.45 12.68
C ARG A 80 -16.36 49.41 12.14
N ARG A 81 -15.74 49.08 11.00
CA ARG A 81 -14.75 49.94 10.32
C ARG A 81 -15.38 51.27 9.87
N GLY A 82 -16.60 51.22 9.32
CA GLY A 82 -17.36 52.41 8.96
C GLY A 82 -17.62 53.34 10.15
N PHE A 83 -17.97 52.79 11.32
CA PHE A 83 -18.16 53.58 12.53
C PHE A 83 -16.83 54.16 13.03
N TYR A 84 -15.76 53.36 13.06
CA TYR A 84 -14.41 53.79 13.45
C TYR A 84 -13.93 54.99 12.62
N ASN A 85 -14.11 54.94 11.31
CA ASN A 85 -13.74 56.02 10.40
C ASN A 85 -14.40 57.36 10.79
N HIS A 86 -15.65 57.34 11.22
CA HIS A 86 -16.35 58.56 11.66
C HIS A 86 -15.91 59.02 13.05
N VAL A 87 -15.70 58.08 13.99
CA VAL A 87 -15.24 58.41 15.36
C VAL A 87 -13.81 58.97 15.37
N SER A 88 -12.93 58.52 14.47
CA SER A 88 -11.55 59.01 14.37
C SER A 88 -11.46 60.54 14.12
N SER A 89 -12.50 61.12 13.51
CA SER A 89 -12.62 62.55 13.25
C SER A 89 -13.01 63.37 14.49
N LEU A 90 -13.46 62.72 15.56
CA LEU A 90 -13.75 63.36 16.82
C LEU A 90 -12.46 63.59 17.65
N PRO A 91 -12.46 64.55 18.59
CA PRO A 91 -11.30 64.87 19.43
C PRO A 91 -11.10 63.85 20.58
N TYR A 92 -11.25 62.56 20.31
CA TYR A 92 -10.82 61.46 21.19
C TYR A 92 -9.50 60.88 20.69
N LYS A 93 -8.75 60.25 21.59
CA LYS A 93 -7.62 59.39 21.23
C LYS A 93 -8.12 57.95 21.11
N ASP A 94 -8.46 57.54 19.90
CA ASP A 94 -8.92 56.18 19.59
C ASP A 94 -7.75 55.19 19.51
N MET A 95 -8.01 53.92 19.87
CA MET A 95 -7.09 52.81 19.64
C MET A 95 -7.35 52.17 18.27
N GLU A 96 -6.29 51.86 17.51
CA GLU A 96 -6.44 51.25 16.20
C GLU A 96 -7.13 49.87 16.30
N LEU A 97 -8.06 49.58 15.38
CA LEU A 97 -8.86 48.36 15.43
C LEU A 97 -8.01 47.09 15.48
N PHE A 98 -6.92 47.01 14.69
CA PHE A 98 -6.01 45.85 14.71
C PHE A 98 -5.34 45.66 16.07
N ARG A 99 -5.06 46.75 16.79
CA ARG A 99 -4.44 46.72 18.10
C ARG A 99 -5.42 46.23 19.16
N VAL A 100 -6.67 46.70 19.10
CA VAL A 100 -7.78 46.17 19.91
C VAL A 100 -7.90 44.66 19.72
N ASP A 101 -8.01 44.21 18.47
CA ASP A 101 -8.21 42.79 18.15
C ASP A 101 -7.02 41.92 18.54
N HIS A 102 -5.79 42.42 18.39
CA HIS A 102 -4.58 41.74 18.84
C HIS A 102 -4.54 41.59 20.37
N LEU A 103 -4.86 42.65 21.13
CA LEU A 103 -4.85 42.62 22.60
C LEU A 103 -5.95 41.71 23.16
N LEU A 104 -7.15 41.77 22.59
CA LEU A 104 -8.25 40.86 22.97
C LEU A 104 -7.89 39.39 22.68
N ARG A 105 -7.34 39.11 21.49
CA ARG A 105 -6.88 37.75 21.12
C ARG A 105 -5.78 37.24 22.03
N LYS A 106 -4.82 38.09 22.41
CA LYS A 106 -3.77 37.73 23.38
C LYS A 106 -4.35 37.42 24.77
N ALA A 107 -5.47 38.04 25.13
CA ALA A 107 -6.22 37.76 26.36
C ALA A 107 -7.20 36.57 26.22
N GLY A 108 -7.21 35.86 25.08
CA GLY A 108 -8.09 34.72 24.81
C GLY A 108 -9.53 35.07 24.41
N LEU A 109 -9.82 36.36 24.16
CA LEU A 109 -11.14 36.85 23.78
C LEU A 109 -11.21 37.01 22.26
N VAL A 110 -11.69 35.98 21.56
CA VAL A 110 -11.79 35.96 20.09
C VAL A 110 -13.24 36.14 19.61
N ASP A 111 -14.21 35.70 20.40
CA ASP A 111 -15.64 35.80 20.07
C ASP A 111 -16.23 37.16 20.50
N PRO A 112 -16.90 37.91 19.61
CA PRO A 112 -17.51 39.21 19.94
C PRO A 112 -18.53 39.17 21.07
N VAL A 113 -19.29 38.07 21.22
CA VAL A 113 -20.28 37.90 22.29
C VAL A 113 -19.57 37.77 23.64
N ASP A 114 -18.46 37.04 23.69
CA ASP A 114 -17.65 36.89 24.91
C ASP A 114 -16.95 38.21 25.27
N VAL A 115 -16.47 38.96 24.26
CA VAL A 115 -15.92 40.31 24.47
C VAL A 115 -16.97 41.24 25.09
N HIS A 116 -18.20 41.26 24.55
CA HIS A 116 -19.29 42.11 25.04
C HIS A 116 -19.77 41.74 26.46
N LYS A 117 -19.58 40.49 26.90
CA LYS A 117 -19.90 40.02 28.27
C LYS A 117 -18.78 40.27 29.27
N THR A 118 -17.59 40.68 28.80
CA THR A 118 -16.43 40.88 29.67
C THR A 118 -16.65 42.12 30.57
N PRO A 119 -16.43 42.03 31.89
CA PRO A 119 -16.57 43.17 32.79
C PRO A 119 -15.67 44.35 32.41
N ALA A 120 -16.14 45.58 32.64
CA ALA A 120 -15.45 46.82 32.25
C ALA A 120 -14.03 46.93 32.86
N GLU A 121 -13.84 46.49 34.10
CA GLU A 121 -12.53 46.44 34.78
C GLU A 121 -11.52 45.59 34.01
N LYS A 122 -11.92 44.41 33.55
CA LYS A 122 -11.05 43.51 32.79
C LYS A 122 -10.73 44.06 31.39
N LEU A 123 -11.68 44.76 30.76
CA LEU A 123 -11.42 45.46 29.49
C LEU A 123 -10.46 46.64 29.68
N LYS A 124 -10.52 47.34 30.82
CA LYS A 124 -9.55 48.37 31.20
C LYS A 124 -8.13 47.83 31.29
N GLU A 125 -7.95 46.67 31.92
CA GLU A 125 -6.63 46.02 32.02
C GLU A 125 -6.07 45.60 30.66
N ILE A 126 -6.92 45.08 29.77
CA ILE A 126 -6.50 44.58 28.46
C ILE A 126 -6.16 45.74 27.49
N LEU A 127 -7.01 46.78 27.48
CA LEU A 127 -6.97 47.83 26.45
C LEU A 127 -6.38 49.16 26.96
N ASN A 128 -6.38 49.42 28.27
CA ASN A 128 -5.89 50.65 28.87
C ASN A 128 -6.48 51.92 28.24
N VAL A 129 -7.81 52.00 28.18
CA VAL A 129 -8.59 53.14 27.67
C VAL A 129 -9.59 53.64 28.71
N ASP A 130 -10.12 54.85 28.56
CA ASP A 130 -11.09 55.44 29.49
C ASP A 130 -12.51 54.89 29.25
N ALA A 131 -12.86 54.62 27.99
CA ALA A 131 -14.16 54.09 27.59
C ALA A 131 -14.08 53.06 26.46
N VAL A 132 -15.06 52.16 26.44
CA VAL A 132 -15.23 51.15 25.38
C VAL A 132 -16.54 51.36 24.65
N ILE A 133 -16.52 51.12 23.34
CA ILE A 133 -17.69 51.21 22.48
C ILE A 133 -18.06 49.81 21.96
N LEU A 134 -19.28 49.41 22.26
CA LEU A 134 -19.89 48.13 21.89
C LEU A 134 -20.94 48.38 20.81
N GLY A 135 -21.04 47.49 19.82
CA GLY A 135 -22.01 47.64 18.73
C GLY A 135 -22.69 46.33 18.37
N THR A 136 -24.00 46.39 18.14
CA THR A 136 -24.82 45.27 17.65
C THR A 136 -25.47 45.66 16.34
N ILE A 137 -25.43 44.78 15.35
CA ILE A 137 -25.96 45.04 14.02
C ILE A 137 -27.32 44.37 13.88
N SER A 138 -28.35 45.19 13.71
CA SER A 138 -29.73 44.75 13.67
C SER A 138 -30.21 44.42 12.25
N ASN A 139 -29.62 45.03 11.23
CA ASN A 139 -30.01 44.85 9.83
C ASN A 139 -28.78 44.91 8.91
N PHE A 140 -28.64 43.88 8.08
CA PHE A 140 -27.68 43.83 6.98
C PHE A 140 -28.33 43.08 5.80
N ASP A 141 -29.36 43.69 5.21
CA ASP A 141 -30.13 43.08 4.12
C ASP A 141 -29.65 43.59 2.76
N LYS A 142 -29.35 42.65 1.86
CA LYS A 142 -28.97 42.86 0.45
C LYS A 142 -30.04 42.26 -0.45
N LEU A 143 -31.00 43.05 -0.93
CA LEU A 143 -31.95 42.57 -1.96
C LEU A 143 -31.52 43.10 -3.33
N PHE A 144 -31.14 42.21 -4.24
CA PHE A 144 -30.81 42.53 -5.63
C PHE A 144 -31.72 41.74 -6.57
N ALA A 145 -32.70 42.39 -7.20
CA ALA A 145 -33.60 41.77 -8.16
C ALA A 145 -33.65 42.62 -9.44
N ALA A 146 -32.85 42.26 -10.46
CA ALA A 146 -32.75 42.73 -11.86
C ALA A 146 -32.86 44.25 -12.18
N ILE A 147 -33.80 44.98 -11.59
CA ILE A 147 -34.04 46.42 -11.72
C ILE A 147 -34.32 47.12 -10.36
N TYR A 148 -34.20 46.41 -9.24
CA TYR A 148 -34.39 46.94 -7.89
C TYR A 148 -33.24 46.49 -6.96
N SER A 149 -32.47 47.46 -6.45
CA SER A 149 -31.46 47.25 -5.41
C SER A 149 -31.81 48.07 -4.17
N GLN A 150 -31.90 47.39 -3.02
CA GLN A 150 -32.04 48.02 -1.72
C GLN A 150 -30.92 47.54 -0.79
N VAL A 151 -30.17 48.48 -0.22
CA VAL A 151 -29.16 48.22 0.81
C VAL A 151 -29.63 48.88 2.11
N SER A 152 -29.68 48.10 3.19
CA SER A 152 -29.99 48.63 4.52
C SER A 152 -28.93 48.22 5.56
N VAL A 153 -28.48 49.19 6.35
CA VAL A 153 -27.52 48.99 7.44
C VAL A 153 -28.14 49.54 8.71
N GLY A 154 -28.29 48.68 9.72
CA GLY A 154 -28.82 49.04 11.03
C GLY A 154 -27.87 48.67 12.15
N ALA A 155 -27.59 49.62 13.04
CA ALA A 155 -26.71 49.41 14.19
C ALA A 155 -27.27 50.03 15.47
N GLU A 156 -27.05 49.35 16.58
CA GLU A 156 -27.21 49.85 17.95
C GLU A 156 -25.83 49.89 18.60
N ILE A 157 -25.34 51.09 18.89
CA ILE A 157 -24.02 51.33 19.47
C ILE A 157 -24.19 51.91 20.88
N LYS A 158 -23.37 51.42 21.82
CA LYS A 158 -23.36 51.84 23.21
C LYS A 158 -21.93 52.12 23.66
N MET A 159 -21.76 53.19 24.43
CA MET A 159 -20.49 53.58 25.03
C MET A 159 -20.62 53.47 26.55
N TYR A 160 -19.62 52.83 27.16
CA TYR A 160 -19.48 52.70 28.60
C TYR A 160 -18.10 53.19 29.01
N ASP A 161 -17.98 53.81 30.19
CA ASP A 161 -16.67 53.99 30.79
C ASP A 161 -16.11 52.65 31.28
N THR A 162 -14.83 52.64 31.64
CA THR A 162 -14.15 51.45 32.15
C THR A 162 -14.48 51.09 33.60
N GLU A 163 -15.42 51.82 34.22
CA GLU A 163 -16.02 51.50 35.52
C GLU A 163 -17.42 50.87 35.36
N GLY A 164 -17.93 50.80 34.13
CA GLY A 164 -19.20 50.17 33.77
C GLY A 164 -20.39 51.13 33.71
N HIS A 165 -20.19 52.44 33.88
CA HIS A 165 -21.25 53.43 33.74
C HIS A 165 -21.60 53.64 32.26
N PHE A 166 -22.89 53.73 31.99
CA PHE A 166 -23.41 54.02 30.66
C PHE A 166 -23.20 55.50 30.31
N LEU A 167 -22.61 55.78 29.15
CA LEU A 167 -22.31 57.15 28.70
C LEU A 167 -23.23 57.61 27.58
N TRP A 168 -23.36 56.81 26.53
CA TRP A 168 -24.08 57.19 25.31
C TRP A 168 -24.58 55.97 24.55
N SER A 169 -25.71 56.11 23.85
CA SER A 169 -26.14 55.15 22.83
C SER A 169 -26.75 55.80 21.60
N GLY A 170 -26.60 55.13 20.47
CA GLY A 170 -27.27 55.46 19.21
C GLY A 170 -27.82 54.20 18.56
N LYS A 171 -29.09 54.20 18.20
CA LYS A 171 -29.74 53.14 17.42
C LYS A 171 -30.38 53.74 16.17
N HIS A 172 -29.92 53.33 15.00
CA HIS A 172 -30.38 53.89 13.73
C HIS A 172 -30.31 52.84 12.61
N VAL A 173 -31.15 53.02 11.57
CA VAL A 173 -31.13 52.21 10.35
C VAL A 173 -31.13 53.12 9.13
N ALA A 174 -30.06 53.07 8.33
CA ALA A 174 -29.98 53.77 7.05
C ALA A 174 -30.41 52.83 5.91
N ARG A 175 -31.16 53.37 4.94
CA ARG A 175 -31.66 52.62 3.77
C ARG A 175 -31.44 53.40 2.49
N ILE A 176 -30.81 52.76 1.50
CA ILE A 176 -30.58 53.33 0.17
C ILE A 176 -31.32 52.49 -0.88
N HIS A 177 -32.01 53.16 -1.82
CA HIS A 177 -32.70 52.56 -2.98
C HIS A 177 -32.09 53.11 -4.28
N GLU A 178 -32.03 52.30 -5.35
CA GLU A 178 -31.55 52.78 -6.66
C GLU A 178 -32.56 53.69 -7.40
N GLY A 179 -32.01 54.71 -8.09
CA GLY A 179 -32.74 55.63 -8.96
C GLY A 179 -31.96 56.86 -9.48
N GLY A 180 -30.62 56.84 -9.52
CA GLY A 180 -29.82 57.98 -10.00
C GLY A 180 -28.46 57.58 -10.53
N ILE A 181 -28.19 57.90 -11.80
CA ILE A 181 -26.89 57.79 -12.45
C ILE A 181 -25.93 58.71 -11.68
N SER A 182 -24.76 58.22 -11.26
CA SER A 182 -23.75 59.04 -10.59
C SER A 182 -23.13 60.02 -11.60
N THR A 183 -23.72 61.19 -11.77
CA THR A 183 -23.24 62.26 -12.66
C THR A 183 -22.29 63.21 -11.93
N THR A 184 -21.29 62.68 -11.21
CA THR A 184 -20.19 63.53 -10.73
C THR A 184 -19.22 63.79 -11.88
N PRO A 185 -18.70 65.03 -12.05
CA PRO A 185 -17.62 65.30 -13.00
C PRO A 185 -16.43 64.37 -12.71
N ILE A 186 -15.88 63.74 -13.75
CA ILE A 186 -14.85 62.70 -13.62
C ILE A 186 -13.50 63.36 -13.27
N GLY A 187 -13.15 63.31 -11.99
CA GLY A 187 -11.79 63.51 -11.50
C GLY A 187 -10.94 62.23 -11.58
N ILE A 188 -9.63 62.36 -11.47
CA ILE A 188 -8.68 61.21 -11.51
C ILE A 188 -8.95 60.27 -10.33
N VAL A 189 -9.19 60.81 -9.14
CA VAL A 189 -9.43 60.01 -7.91
C VAL A 189 -10.78 59.33 -7.94
N ALA A 190 -11.82 60.02 -8.43
CA ALA A 190 -13.15 59.43 -8.61
C ALA A 190 -13.13 58.21 -9.55
N SER A 191 -12.32 58.24 -10.60
CA SER A 191 -12.15 57.14 -11.55
C SER A 191 -11.46 55.93 -10.94
N ILE A 192 -10.38 56.14 -10.18
CA ILE A 192 -9.65 55.06 -9.51
C ILE A 192 -10.53 54.41 -8.44
N ILE A 193 -11.25 55.21 -7.65
CA ILE A 193 -12.14 54.69 -6.63
C ILE A 193 -13.33 53.94 -7.25
N ALA A 194 -13.92 54.46 -8.34
CA ALA A 194 -14.99 53.76 -9.07
C ALA A 194 -14.51 52.47 -9.76
N ALA A 195 -13.26 52.43 -10.27
CA ALA A 195 -12.68 51.23 -10.87
C ALA A 195 -12.28 50.18 -9.82
N ALA A 196 -11.88 50.64 -8.64
CA ALA A 196 -11.64 49.81 -7.49
C ALA A 196 -12.97 49.22 -6.99
N MET A 197 -14.01 50.03 -6.78
CA MET A 197 -15.24 49.64 -6.10
C MET A 197 -16.31 49.04 -7.02
N ASN A 198 -17.03 48.01 -6.56
CA ASN A 198 -18.22 47.54 -7.28
C ASN A 198 -19.47 48.34 -6.83
N VAL A 199 -20.54 48.31 -7.63
CA VAL A 199 -21.78 49.05 -7.33
C VAL A 199 -22.34 48.70 -5.95
N ARG A 200 -22.19 47.45 -5.49
CA ARG A 200 -22.69 47.00 -4.19
C ARG A 200 -21.88 47.58 -3.02
N ASP A 201 -20.56 47.64 -3.16
CA ASP A 201 -19.64 48.19 -2.16
C ASP A 201 -19.86 49.70 -2.01
N ILE A 202 -20.12 50.40 -3.12
CA ILE A 202 -20.44 51.84 -3.12
C ILE A 202 -21.73 52.12 -2.35
N GLN A 203 -22.80 51.35 -2.60
CA GLN A 203 -24.07 51.54 -1.90
C GLN A 203 -23.95 51.18 -0.41
N LEU A 204 -23.12 50.19 -0.07
CA LEU A 204 -22.85 49.82 1.32
C LEU A 204 -22.08 50.90 2.07
N LEU A 205 -21.01 51.46 1.47
CA LEU A 205 -20.28 52.57 2.08
C LEU A 205 -21.17 53.80 2.27
N ARG A 206 -22.01 54.14 1.28
CA ARG A 206 -22.96 55.25 1.42
C ARG A 206 -23.97 55.02 2.55
N ALA A 207 -24.50 53.80 2.67
CA ALA A 207 -25.44 53.48 3.74
C ALA A 207 -24.76 53.54 5.12
N CYS A 208 -23.50 53.11 5.22
CA CYS A 208 -22.70 53.24 6.43
C CYS A 208 -22.35 54.71 6.74
N ASP A 209 -21.97 55.50 5.74
CA ASP A 209 -21.70 56.94 5.88
C ASP A 209 -22.94 57.69 6.36
N ASP A 210 -24.10 57.49 5.73
CA ASP A 210 -25.36 58.09 6.17
C ASP A 210 -25.72 57.69 7.60
N LEU A 211 -25.55 56.41 7.94
CA LEU A 211 -25.82 55.90 9.28
C LEU A 211 -24.94 56.57 10.34
N PHE A 212 -23.63 56.62 10.11
CA PHE A 212 -22.67 57.01 11.13
C PHE A 212 -22.40 58.50 11.19
N ARG A 213 -22.47 59.21 10.06
CA ARG A 213 -22.34 60.67 10.01
C ARG A 213 -23.35 61.37 10.91
N ASP A 214 -24.57 60.87 10.99
CA ASP A 214 -25.61 61.46 11.86
C ASP A 214 -25.55 60.93 13.28
N MET A 215 -25.17 59.66 13.47
CA MET A 215 -25.01 59.06 14.80
C MET A 215 -23.85 59.70 15.58
N VAL A 216 -22.68 59.88 14.96
CA VAL A 216 -21.46 60.40 15.60
C VAL A 216 -21.60 61.87 16.01
N LYS A 217 -22.40 62.67 15.30
CA LYS A 217 -22.72 64.06 15.69
C LYS A 217 -23.42 64.17 17.05
N THR A 218 -24.05 63.09 17.51
CA THR A 218 -24.76 63.07 18.80
C THR A 218 -23.86 62.70 19.98
N ILE A 219 -22.61 62.30 19.73
CA ILE A 219 -21.65 61.95 20.79
C ILE A 219 -21.10 63.26 21.40
N PRO A 220 -21.31 63.53 22.72
CA PRO A 220 -20.87 64.78 23.34
C PRO A 220 -19.34 64.89 23.42
N THR A 221 -18.78 66.01 22.96
CA THR A 221 -17.35 66.33 23.02
C THR A 221 -17.09 67.51 23.96
N MET A 222 -15.86 67.68 24.47
CA MET A 222 -15.52 68.80 25.36
C MET A 222 -15.69 70.16 24.66
N LYS A 223 -16.37 71.12 25.30
CA LYS A 223 -16.50 72.51 24.81
C LYS A 223 -15.44 73.43 25.44
N TYR A 224 -14.24 73.50 24.83
CA TYR A 224 -13.46 74.73 24.52
C TYR A 224 -11.96 74.43 24.27
N ALA A 225 -11.54 74.61 23.02
CA ALA A 225 -10.52 75.56 22.55
C ALA A 225 -10.61 75.58 21.02
N GLU A 226 -10.45 76.74 20.38
CA GLU A 226 -10.01 76.81 18.99
C GLU A 226 -8.66 76.08 18.89
N ALA A 227 -8.70 74.80 18.55
CA ALA A 227 -7.54 74.00 18.25
C ALA A 227 -7.98 72.91 17.26
N LEU A 228 -7.67 73.18 15.99
CA LEU A 228 -7.26 72.17 15.04
C LEU A 228 -8.36 71.18 14.61
N ARG A 229 -9.20 71.65 13.69
CA ARG A 229 -10.07 70.77 12.91
C ARG A 229 -9.16 69.77 12.17
N LYS A 230 -9.14 68.51 12.63
CA LYS A 230 -8.43 67.44 11.93
C LYS A 230 -8.91 67.38 10.46
N PRO A 231 -8.03 67.09 9.49
CA PRO A 231 -8.40 66.92 8.09
C PRO A 231 -9.55 65.92 7.93
N ARG A 232 -10.52 66.22 7.07
CA ARG A 232 -11.61 65.27 6.79
C ARG A 232 -11.19 64.29 5.69
N ILE A 233 -11.40 63.00 5.93
CA ILE A 233 -11.39 61.98 4.88
C ILE A 233 -12.85 61.63 4.56
N GLU A 234 -13.19 61.59 3.29
CA GLU A 234 -14.52 61.20 2.79
C GLU A 234 -14.53 59.75 2.32
N MET A 235 -13.44 59.29 1.71
CA MET A 235 -13.36 57.96 1.12
C MET A 235 -11.91 57.49 0.97
N LEU A 236 -11.72 56.18 1.11
CA LEU A 236 -10.47 55.48 0.82
C LEU A 236 -10.82 54.20 0.08
N ALA A 237 -10.10 53.90 -0.99
CA ALA A 237 -10.24 52.64 -1.72
C ALA A 237 -8.91 52.16 -2.30
N GLN A 238 -8.80 50.85 -2.48
CA GLN A 238 -7.67 50.19 -3.13
C GLN A 238 -8.12 49.22 -4.23
N ASP A 239 -7.25 48.96 -5.20
CA ASP A 239 -7.56 48.27 -6.47
C ASP A 239 -7.24 46.76 -6.54
N SER A 240 -6.86 46.12 -5.44
CA SER A 240 -6.60 44.67 -5.37
C SER A 240 -7.84 43.82 -5.65
N LYS A 241 -9.05 44.38 -5.49
CA LYS A 241 -10.34 43.67 -5.65
C LYS A 241 -10.51 42.43 -4.75
N GLY A 242 -9.65 42.24 -3.75
CA GLY A 242 -9.65 41.06 -2.88
C GLY A 242 -8.92 39.84 -3.47
N GLU A 243 -8.28 39.98 -4.63
CA GLU A 243 -7.45 38.94 -5.23
C GLU A 243 -6.00 39.06 -4.71
N PRO A 244 -5.30 37.94 -4.43
CA PRO A 244 -3.89 37.96 -4.10
C PRO A 244 -3.05 38.62 -5.21
N ARG A 245 -2.05 39.40 -4.82
CA ARG A 245 -1.09 40.02 -5.75
C ARG A 245 0.28 39.38 -5.62
N LYS A 246 0.93 39.16 -6.76
CA LYS A 246 2.27 38.57 -6.81
C LYS A 246 3.36 39.62 -7.00
N ALA A 247 4.61 39.19 -6.91
CA ALA A 247 5.76 40.06 -7.11
C ALA A 247 5.70 40.74 -8.49
N GLY A 248 5.90 42.06 -8.50
CA GLY A 248 5.82 42.91 -9.69
C GLY A 248 4.48 43.62 -9.88
N ASP A 249 3.40 43.11 -9.27
CA ASP A 249 2.09 43.77 -9.27
C ASP A 249 2.16 45.12 -8.54
N ILE A 250 1.23 46.02 -8.89
CA ILE A 250 1.11 47.35 -8.28
C ILE A 250 -0.26 47.43 -7.60
N ILE A 251 -0.27 47.77 -6.33
CA ILE A 251 -1.47 48.18 -5.60
C ILE A 251 -1.59 49.68 -5.68
N LYS A 252 -2.74 50.18 -6.14
CA LYS A 252 -3.06 51.61 -6.12
C LYS A 252 -4.06 51.90 -5.01
N VAL A 253 -3.78 52.93 -4.24
CA VAL A 253 -4.63 53.42 -3.16
C VAL A 253 -5.04 54.85 -3.50
N ALA A 254 -6.33 55.13 -3.41
CA ALA A 254 -6.90 56.44 -3.67
C ALA A 254 -7.67 56.93 -2.45
N LEU A 255 -7.40 58.17 -2.05
CA LEU A 255 -7.99 58.82 -0.89
C LEU A 255 -8.63 60.13 -1.33
N LYS A 256 -9.86 60.39 -0.86
CA LYS A 256 -10.55 61.67 -1.03
C LYS A 256 -10.78 62.34 0.32
N GLY A 257 -10.39 63.61 0.46
CA GLY A 257 -10.51 64.38 1.69
C GLY A 257 -10.30 65.87 1.47
N ASP A 258 -9.92 66.60 2.52
CA ASP A 258 -9.59 68.03 2.43
C ASP A 258 -8.35 68.24 1.53
N SER A 259 -8.35 69.33 0.74
CA SER A 259 -7.29 69.66 -0.23
C SER A 259 -6.06 70.30 0.41
N GLY A 260 -4.90 70.16 -0.22
CA GLY A 260 -3.64 70.79 0.22
C GLY A 260 -3.01 70.16 1.47
N MET A 261 -3.29 68.88 1.73
CA MET A 261 -2.82 68.14 2.91
C MET A 261 -1.68 67.19 2.54
N GLN A 262 -0.89 66.76 3.53
CA GLN A 262 0.04 65.64 3.35
C GLN A 262 -0.71 64.32 3.47
N ALA A 263 -0.49 63.40 2.53
CA ALA A 263 -1.22 62.12 2.47
C ALA A 263 -0.26 60.93 2.37
N TRP A 264 -0.57 59.86 3.10
CA TRP A 264 0.13 58.57 2.98
C TRP A 264 -0.84 57.42 3.26
N PHE A 265 -0.42 56.19 2.97
CA PHE A 265 -1.14 55.01 3.43
C PHE A 265 -0.24 53.95 4.04
N ASP A 266 -0.84 53.14 4.90
CA ASP A 266 -0.25 52.00 5.58
C ASP A 266 -0.97 50.72 5.15
N MET A 267 -0.22 49.63 5.05
CA MET A 267 -0.74 48.27 4.91
C MET A 267 -0.52 47.54 6.25
N GLY A 268 -1.40 47.82 7.21
CA GLY A 268 -1.32 47.26 8.56
C GLY A 268 0.04 47.47 9.24
N GLY A 269 0.60 46.40 9.82
CA GLY A 269 1.94 46.41 10.40
C GLY A 269 3.08 46.11 9.42
N PHE A 270 2.75 45.77 8.17
CA PHE A 270 3.73 45.28 7.19
C PHE A 270 4.55 46.42 6.57
N LYS A 271 3.87 47.46 6.08
CA LYS A 271 4.51 48.65 5.49
C LYS A 271 3.71 49.88 5.88
N LYS A 272 4.40 50.92 6.35
CA LYS A 272 3.79 52.18 6.81
C LYS A 272 4.44 53.38 6.12
N GLY A 273 3.71 54.48 6.03
CA GLY A 273 4.19 55.75 5.48
C GLY A 273 4.42 55.70 3.97
N ILE A 274 3.55 55.03 3.21
CA ILE A 274 3.67 55.03 1.75
C ILE A 274 3.04 56.32 1.23
N ASP A 275 3.89 57.24 0.75
CA ASP A 275 3.49 58.57 0.30
C ASP A 275 2.40 58.52 -0.79
N MET A 276 1.47 59.48 -0.70
CA MET A 276 0.43 59.72 -1.69
C MET A 276 0.54 61.15 -2.23
N GLU A 277 0.32 61.32 -3.53
CA GLU A 277 0.39 62.62 -4.20
C GLU A 277 -1.03 63.18 -4.42
N GLU A 278 -1.22 64.47 -4.15
CA GLU A 278 -2.46 65.19 -4.49
C GLU A 278 -2.53 65.39 -6.01
N VAL A 279 -3.39 64.61 -6.68
CA VAL A 279 -3.55 64.65 -8.15
C VAL A 279 -4.66 65.61 -8.60
N GLU A 280 -5.56 65.97 -7.69
CA GLU A 280 -6.59 66.99 -7.84
C GLU A 280 -6.97 67.54 -6.45
N PRO A 281 -7.55 68.75 -6.33
CA PRO A 281 -7.87 69.32 -5.01
C PRO A 281 -8.70 68.34 -4.14
N GLY A 282 -8.10 67.89 -3.04
CA GLY A 282 -8.70 66.93 -2.11
C GLY A 282 -8.65 65.47 -2.54
N GLY A 283 -7.98 65.15 -3.66
CA GLY A 283 -7.83 63.80 -4.19
C GLY A 283 -6.36 63.36 -4.23
N TYR A 284 -6.06 62.28 -3.53
CA TYR A 284 -4.70 61.75 -3.37
C TYR A 284 -4.59 60.33 -3.92
N VAL A 285 -3.45 60.00 -4.55
CA VAL A 285 -3.16 58.66 -5.08
C VAL A 285 -1.76 58.22 -4.65
N GLY A 286 -1.65 57.02 -4.10
CA GLY A 286 -0.39 56.34 -3.82
C GLY A 286 -0.34 54.99 -4.50
N SER A 287 0.88 54.44 -4.65
CA SER A 287 1.06 53.11 -5.22
C SER A 287 2.17 52.33 -4.53
N TYR A 288 2.00 51.02 -4.43
CA TYR A 288 2.99 50.10 -3.88
C TYR A 288 3.27 48.99 -4.89
N ARG A 289 4.55 48.79 -5.24
CA ARG A 289 5.00 47.66 -6.06
C ARG A 289 5.37 46.50 -5.17
N VAL A 290 4.72 45.36 -5.35
CA VAL A 290 4.99 44.12 -4.61
C VAL A 290 6.37 43.61 -4.99
N VAL A 291 7.23 43.35 -4.00
CA VAL A 291 8.58 42.81 -4.21
C VAL A 291 8.67 41.37 -3.68
N PRO A 292 9.60 40.53 -4.17
CA PRO A 292 9.78 39.18 -3.66
C PRO A 292 10.00 39.16 -2.15
N GLY A 293 9.26 38.31 -1.44
CA GLY A 293 9.26 38.22 0.03
C GLY A 293 8.09 38.97 0.69
N ASP A 294 7.34 39.78 -0.06
CA ASP A 294 6.12 40.43 0.41
C ASP A 294 5.00 39.39 0.54
N ASN A 295 4.86 38.80 1.72
CA ASN A 295 3.80 37.82 2.01
C ASN A 295 2.93 38.33 3.16
N ILE A 296 1.72 38.78 2.83
CA ILE A 296 0.72 39.24 3.80
C ILE A 296 -0.67 38.73 3.42
N LYS A 297 -1.50 38.44 4.41
CA LYS A 297 -2.84 37.93 4.19
C LYS A 297 -3.87 38.83 4.84
N ASP A 298 -4.88 39.21 4.07
CA ASP A 298 -6.06 39.94 4.52
C ASP A 298 -5.76 41.23 5.31
N VAL A 299 -4.74 41.99 4.88
CA VAL A 299 -4.33 43.22 5.55
C VAL A 299 -5.22 44.39 5.15
N VAL A 300 -5.62 45.20 6.13
CA VAL A 300 -6.43 46.40 5.90
C VAL A 300 -5.52 47.58 5.54
N VAL A 301 -5.92 48.33 4.51
CA VAL A 301 -5.25 49.58 4.12
C VAL A 301 -5.78 50.72 4.98
N THR A 302 -4.88 51.51 5.55
CA THR A 302 -5.20 52.73 6.30
C THR A 302 -4.63 53.93 5.55
N GLY A 303 -5.48 54.86 5.15
CA GLY A 303 -5.06 56.13 4.56
C GLY A 303 -5.05 57.23 5.60
N CYS A 304 -4.07 58.11 5.54
CA CYS A 304 -3.85 59.18 6.49
C CYS A 304 -3.77 60.52 5.78
N LEU A 305 -4.36 61.56 6.38
CA LEU A 305 -4.21 62.96 5.97
C LEU A 305 -3.69 63.79 7.14
N SER A 306 -2.73 64.67 6.91
CA SER A 306 -2.23 65.64 7.88
C SER A 306 -2.25 67.06 7.34
N ASP A 307 -2.68 68.01 8.18
CA ASP A 307 -2.53 69.45 7.89
C ASP A 307 -1.13 69.96 8.24
N ASP A 308 -0.84 71.22 7.84
CA ASP A 308 0.42 71.92 8.12
C ASP A 308 0.69 72.14 9.62
N ALA A 309 -0.35 72.06 10.46
CA ALA A 309 -0.24 72.19 11.91
C ALA A 309 0.01 70.83 12.60
N GLY A 310 0.14 69.75 11.82
CA GLY A 310 0.47 68.40 12.30
C GLY A 310 -0.73 67.57 12.77
N ASN A 311 -1.96 67.99 12.48
CA ASN A 311 -3.16 67.23 12.87
C ASN A 311 -3.46 66.16 11.83
N THR A 312 -3.51 64.91 12.29
CA THR A 312 -3.72 63.76 11.43
C THR A 312 -5.10 63.13 11.62
N THR A 313 -5.72 62.71 10.52
CA THR A 313 -6.87 61.80 10.48
C THR A 313 -6.47 60.53 9.74
N SER A 314 -6.91 59.39 10.27
CA SER A 314 -6.72 58.07 9.65
C SER A 314 -8.07 57.48 9.27
N TRP A 315 -8.12 56.79 8.12
CA TRP A 315 -9.31 56.13 7.59
C TRP A 315 -8.94 54.73 7.12
N VAL A 316 -9.70 53.71 7.50
CA VAL A 316 -9.47 52.33 7.04
C VAL A 316 -10.37 51.98 5.86
N ASP A 317 -9.87 51.17 4.92
CA ASP A 317 -10.75 50.56 3.91
C ASP A 317 -11.72 49.60 4.62
N ALA A 318 -12.98 50.03 4.68
CA ALA A 318 -14.01 49.29 5.40
C ALA A 318 -14.47 48.05 4.64
N THR A 319 -14.20 47.95 3.33
CA THR A 319 -14.82 46.94 2.46
C THR A 319 -13.88 45.84 2.03
N ARG A 320 -12.57 46.07 2.06
CA ARG A 320 -11.61 45.13 1.48
C ARG A 320 -10.33 44.99 2.28
N THR A 321 -9.59 43.97 1.89
CA THR A 321 -8.25 43.64 2.37
C THR A 321 -7.31 43.47 1.19
N VAL A 322 -6.01 43.49 1.49
CA VAL A 322 -4.92 43.23 0.56
C VAL A 322 -4.23 41.94 0.99
N THR A 323 -4.06 41.03 0.03
CA THR A 323 -3.26 39.83 0.18
C THR A 323 -2.12 39.89 -0.83
N LEU A 324 -0.89 39.72 -0.36
CA LEU A 324 0.30 39.58 -1.17
C LEU A 324 0.85 38.18 -0.98
N ASP A 325 1.09 37.50 -2.08
CA ASP A 325 1.72 36.19 -2.07
C ASP A 325 2.74 36.11 -3.20
N THR A 326 3.99 35.93 -2.81
CA THR A 326 5.15 35.90 -3.69
C THR A 326 5.85 34.55 -3.66
N THR A 327 5.22 33.53 -3.04
CA THR A 327 5.81 32.21 -2.85
C THR A 327 5.22 31.24 -3.87
N PRO A 328 6.00 30.77 -4.87
CA PRO A 328 5.50 29.80 -5.82
C PRO A 328 5.20 28.45 -5.17
N PRO A 329 4.25 27.67 -5.73
CA PRO A 329 4.08 26.26 -5.37
C PRO A 329 5.33 25.42 -5.65
N ASP A 330 5.37 24.21 -5.10
CA ASP A 330 6.33 23.18 -5.46
C ASP A 330 6.10 22.68 -6.89
N ALA A 331 7.16 22.19 -7.53
CA ALA A 331 7.07 21.55 -8.84
C ALA A 331 6.26 20.23 -8.77
N PRO A 332 5.38 19.94 -9.76
CA PRO A 332 4.68 18.67 -9.84
C PRO A 332 5.64 17.48 -9.93
N LYS A 333 5.38 16.41 -9.16
CA LYS A 333 6.23 15.23 -9.05
C LYS A 333 5.64 14.03 -9.80
N ASN A 334 6.50 13.06 -10.15
CA ASN A 334 6.14 11.78 -10.79
C ASN A 334 5.32 11.95 -12.09
N VAL A 335 5.72 12.89 -12.93
CA VAL A 335 5.08 13.13 -14.22
C VAL A 335 5.26 11.93 -15.14
N ILE A 336 4.15 11.39 -15.66
CA ILE A 336 4.11 10.27 -16.62
C ILE A 336 3.42 10.74 -17.90
N ALA A 337 3.99 10.39 -19.05
CA ALA A 337 3.38 10.61 -20.36
C ALA A 337 3.09 9.26 -21.05
N ALA A 338 1.81 9.00 -21.36
CA ALA A 338 1.36 7.76 -21.98
C ALA A 338 0.74 8.03 -23.35
N GLY A 339 1.28 7.39 -24.38
CA GLY A 339 0.80 7.50 -25.76
C GLY A 339 -0.54 6.81 -26.00
N ARG A 340 -1.43 7.44 -26.74
CA ARG A 340 -2.71 6.95 -27.28
C ARG A 340 -2.85 7.39 -28.74
N ASP A 341 -3.93 6.98 -29.40
CA ASP A 341 -4.19 7.39 -30.78
C ASP A 341 -4.33 8.90 -30.90
N ASN A 342 -3.38 9.52 -31.61
CA ASN A 342 -3.25 10.97 -31.80
C ASN A 342 -3.27 11.78 -30.49
N THR A 343 -2.94 11.13 -29.38
CA THR A 343 -3.12 11.70 -28.05
C THR A 343 -1.98 11.31 -27.12
N VAL A 344 -1.54 12.21 -26.25
CA VAL A 344 -0.68 11.88 -25.10
C VAL A 344 -1.40 12.23 -23.81
N LEU A 345 -1.57 11.24 -22.94
CA LEU A 345 -2.12 11.41 -21.60
C LEU A 345 -0.98 11.69 -20.61
N LEU A 346 -1.05 12.83 -19.93
CA LEU A 346 -0.14 13.23 -18.89
C LEU A 346 -0.82 13.08 -17.54
N ASN A 347 -0.14 12.48 -16.56
CA ASN A 347 -0.58 12.42 -15.17
C ASN A 347 0.60 12.70 -14.24
N TRP A 348 0.32 13.26 -13.06
CA TRP A 348 1.32 13.56 -12.03
C TRP A 348 0.67 13.51 -10.63
N ASP A 349 1.48 13.61 -9.58
CA ASP A 349 0.96 13.69 -8.21
C ASP A 349 0.39 15.08 -7.92
N LYS A 350 -0.77 15.14 -7.27
CA LYS A 350 -1.41 16.41 -6.90
C LYS A 350 -0.57 17.15 -5.84
N ASN A 351 -0.26 18.41 -6.10
CA ASN A 351 0.29 19.39 -5.14
C ASN A 351 -0.64 19.56 -3.92
N ALA A 352 -0.05 19.83 -2.76
CA ALA A 352 -0.71 19.83 -1.44
C ALA A 352 -1.05 21.24 -0.91
N GLU A 353 -0.63 22.28 -1.62
CA GLU A 353 -0.76 23.69 -1.27
C GLU A 353 -2.24 24.12 -1.26
N ASP A 354 -2.66 24.84 -0.21
CA ASP A 354 -4.05 25.24 0.02
C ASP A 354 -4.55 26.28 -1.00
N ASP A 355 -3.63 27.07 -1.55
CA ASP A 355 -3.86 28.12 -2.54
C ASP A 355 -3.52 27.68 -3.96
N LEU A 356 -3.40 26.37 -4.22
CA LEU A 356 -3.21 25.84 -5.56
C LEU A 356 -4.41 26.21 -6.46
N SER A 357 -4.15 26.97 -7.53
CA SER A 357 -5.14 27.30 -8.55
C SER A 357 -5.23 26.21 -9.62
N GLY A 358 -4.12 25.60 -10.01
CA GLY A 358 -4.08 24.53 -11.00
C GLY A 358 -2.69 24.30 -11.59
N TYR A 359 -2.64 23.86 -12.85
CA TYR A 359 -1.42 23.51 -13.55
C TYR A 359 -1.39 24.08 -14.97
N ILE A 360 -0.19 24.44 -15.44
CA ILE A 360 0.07 24.85 -16.82
C ILE A 360 0.88 23.76 -17.51
N VAL A 361 0.42 23.33 -18.69
CA VAL A 361 1.09 22.30 -19.48
C VAL A 361 1.73 22.94 -20.71
N TYR A 362 3.02 22.67 -20.88
CA TYR A 362 3.82 23.10 -22.01
C TYR A 362 4.25 21.91 -22.86
N ARG A 363 4.33 22.09 -24.17
CA ARG A 363 4.81 21.10 -25.13
C ARG A 363 5.89 21.67 -26.03
N SER A 364 6.87 20.84 -26.38
CA SER A 364 7.87 21.12 -27.40
C SER A 364 8.08 19.93 -28.34
N ASP A 365 8.53 20.22 -29.56
CA ASP A 365 9.04 19.23 -30.51
C ASP A 365 10.54 18.94 -30.28
N THR A 366 11.23 19.69 -29.42
CA THR A 366 12.64 19.49 -29.07
C THR A 366 12.83 19.31 -27.56
N PRO A 367 13.82 18.53 -27.10
CA PRO A 367 13.95 18.19 -25.70
C PRO A 367 14.28 19.38 -24.80
N LEU A 368 15.05 20.38 -25.27
CA LEU A 368 15.61 21.41 -24.39
C LEU A 368 14.99 22.80 -24.57
N SER A 369 14.33 23.09 -25.68
CA SER A 369 13.86 24.44 -26.03
C SER A 369 12.51 24.39 -26.74
N GLY A 370 11.88 25.54 -27.01
CA GLY A 370 10.67 25.61 -27.84
C GLY A 370 9.36 25.21 -27.16
N PHE A 371 9.34 25.13 -25.82
CA PHE A 371 8.14 24.84 -25.03
C PHE A 371 7.09 25.94 -25.21
N LYS A 372 5.89 25.54 -25.66
CA LYS A 372 4.72 26.41 -25.81
C LYS A 372 3.60 25.91 -24.90
N LYS A 373 2.88 26.82 -24.25
CA LYS A 373 1.69 26.50 -23.46
C LYS A 373 0.65 25.85 -24.37
N ILE A 374 0.18 24.66 -24.01
CA ILE A 374 -0.87 23.93 -24.73
C ILE A 374 -2.19 23.86 -23.95
N GLY A 375 -2.17 24.12 -22.64
CA GLY A 375 -3.39 24.15 -21.84
C GLY A 375 -3.16 24.44 -20.36
N GLN A 376 -4.28 24.50 -19.63
CA GLN A 376 -4.37 24.63 -18.18
C GLN A 376 -5.41 23.64 -17.65
N THR A 377 -5.20 23.15 -16.43
CA THR A 377 -6.08 22.17 -15.77
C THR A 377 -6.04 22.34 -14.26
N GLU A 378 -7.16 22.14 -13.58
CA GLU A 378 -7.24 22.09 -12.10
C GLU A 378 -6.94 20.67 -11.57
N PHE A 379 -6.95 19.68 -12.45
CA PHE A 379 -6.71 18.28 -12.11
C PHE A 379 -5.24 17.92 -12.29
N ALA A 380 -4.77 16.90 -11.55
CA ALA A 380 -3.43 16.33 -11.68
C ALA A 380 -3.28 15.42 -12.92
N GLY A 381 -3.71 15.94 -14.07
CA GLY A 381 -3.66 15.24 -15.36
C GLY A 381 -4.13 16.13 -16.52
N PHE A 382 -3.63 15.82 -17.71
CA PHE A 382 -3.91 16.57 -18.94
C PHE A 382 -3.85 15.66 -20.17
N GLU A 383 -4.66 15.97 -21.19
CA GLU A 383 -4.72 15.21 -22.44
C GLU A 383 -4.31 16.11 -23.62
N ASP A 384 -3.14 15.83 -24.21
CA ASP A 384 -2.72 16.47 -25.45
C ASP A 384 -3.32 15.74 -26.66
N LYS A 385 -4.50 16.20 -27.10
CA LYS A 385 -5.25 15.67 -28.27
C LYS A 385 -4.67 16.08 -29.63
N ASN A 386 -3.60 16.87 -29.64
CA ASN A 386 -2.96 17.37 -30.85
C ASN A 386 -1.59 16.71 -31.08
N ALA A 387 -1.36 15.55 -30.47
CA ALA A 387 -0.15 14.78 -30.67
C ALA A 387 -0.25 13.98 -31.98
N ILE A 388 0.85 13.88 -32.72
CA ILE A 388 0.88 13.13 -33.98
C ILE A 388 1.48 11.76 -33.68
N ASN A 389 0.81 10.70 -34.13
CA ASN A 389 1.29 9.33 -33.97
C ASN A 389 2.73 9.17 -34.48
N LEU A 390 3.55 8.45 -33.71
CA LEU A 390 4.96 8.15 -33.97
C LEU A 390 5.91 9.37 -33.98
N LYS A 391 5.43 10.56 -33.58
CA LYS A 391 6.26 11.75 -33.35
C LYS A 391 6.42 11.97 -31.84
N ALA A 392 7.68 12.00 -31.38
CA ALA A 392 7.97 12.28 -29.98
C ALA A 392 7.73 13.76 -29.65
N CYS A 393 7.03 14.01 -28.54
CA CYS A 393 6.77 15.32 -27.95
C CYS A 393 7.38 15.38 -26.55
N TYR A 394 7.77 16.58 -26.10
CA TYR A 394 8.35 16.83 -24.78
C TYR A 394 7.44 17.74 -23.98
N TYR A 395 7.15 17.37 -22.73
CA TYR A 395 6.19 18.09 -21.89
C TYR A 395 6.84 18.62 -20.61
N LYS A 396 6.46 19.83 -20.21
CA LYS A 396 6.75 20.42 -18.90
C LYS A 396 5.45 20.82 -18.24
N ILE A 397 5.36 20.61 -16.93
CA ILE A 397 4.18 20.93 -16.14
C ILE A 397 4.64 21.77 -14.96
N SER A 398 3.98 22.90 -14.76
CA SER A 398 4.15 23.76 -13.60
C SER A 398 2.83 23.86 -12.83
N ALA A 399 2.92 23.96 -11.51
CA ALA A 399 1.82 24.30 -10.63
C ALA A 399 1.69 25.83 -10.56
N VAL A 400 0.47 26.32 -10.42
CA VAL A 400 0.18 27.75 -10.29
C VAL A 400 -0.77 27.97 -9.10
N ASP A 401 -0.46 28.95 -8.26
CA ASP A 401 -1.31 29.35 -7.13
C ASP A 401 -2.38 30.38 -7.52
N LEU A 402 -3.22 30.79 -6.57
CA LEU A 402 -4.25 31.82 -6.74
C LEU A 402 -3.67 33.23 -6.99
N ALA A 403 -2.43 33.52 -6.59
CA ALA A 403 -1.74 34.77 -6.91
C ALA A 403 -1.12 34.77 -8.32
N GLY A 404 -1.09 33.61 -8.97
CA GLY A 404 -0.48 33.40 -10.27
C GLY A 404 1.04 33.25 -10.23
N ASN A 405 1.64 32.86 -9.11
CA ASN A 405 3.03 32.39 -9.07
C ASN A 405 3.10 30.99 -9.67
N GLU A 406 4.09 30.77 -10.53
CA GLU A 406 4.28 29.52 -11.24
C GLU A 406 5.51 28.80 -10.66
N SER A 407 5.37 27.51 -10.37
CA SER A 407 6.46 26.71 -9.81
C SER A 407 7.61 26.54 -10.81
N SER A 408 8.78 26.21 -10.27
CA SER A 408 9.91 25.78 -11.11
C SER A 408 9.54 24.50 -11.88
N ASN A 409 10.04 24.34 -13.11
CA ASN A 409 9.82 23.11 -13.87
C ASN A 409 10.93 22.08 -13.59
N GLU A 410 10.55 20.89 -13.14
CA GLU A 410 11.37 19.68 -13.25
C GLU A 410 11.56 19.36 -14.76
N GLY A 411 12.67 18.74 -15.16
CA GLY A 411 13.01 18.51 -16.58
C GLY A 411 11.88 17.86 -17.41
N PRO A 412 11.94 17.94 -18.75
CA PRO A 412 10.82 17.52 -19.60
C PRO A 412 10.63 16.01 -19.65
N VAL A 413 9.37 15.56 -19.71
CA VAL A 413 9.01 14.16 -19.97
C VAL A 413 8.72 13.95 -21.46
N THR A 414 9.10 12.79 -22.00
CA THR A 414 8.83 12.44 -23.40
C THR A 414 7.54 11.63 -23.51
N GLY A 415 6.62 12.07 -24.39
CA GLY A 415 5.43 11.32 -24.76
C GLY A 415 5.35 11.14 -26.27
N THR A 416 5.01 9.94 -26.74
CA THR A 416 4.83 9.64 -28.17
C THR A 416 3.43 9.07 -28.36
N ALA A 417 2.58 9.76 -29.12
CA ALA A 417 1.29 9.21 -29.52
C ALA A 417 1.52 7.98 -30.42
N VAL A 418 0.64 6.99 -30.34
CA VAL A 418 0.79 5.74 -31.10
C VAL A 418 -0.55 5.29 -31.68
N PRO A 419 -0.56 4.71 -32.90
CA PRO A 419 -1.76 4.11 -33.44
C PRO A 419 -2.36 3.07 -32.47
N PRO A 420 -3.69 2.95 -32.40
CA PRO A 420 -4.32 1.96 -31.54
C PRO A 420 -4.04 0.56 -32.08
N GLY A 421 -3.93 -0.42 -31.17
CA GLY A 421 -3.75 -1.82 -31.55
C GLY A 421 -4.98 -2.42 -32.26
N PRO A 422 -4.89 -3.69 -32.70
CA PRO A 422 -3.81 -4.62 -32.42
C PRO A 422 -2.51 -4.31 -33.20
N THR A 423 -1.37 -4.48 -32.54
CA THR A 423 -0.05 -4.32 -33.15
C THR A 423 0.59 -5.68 -33.40
N TYR A 424 0.73 -6.06 -34.66
CA TYR A 424 1.34 -7.34 -35.03
C TYR A 424 2.87 -7.27 -34.97
N VAL A 425 3.50 -8.24 -34.30
CA VAL A 425 4.95 -8.32 -34.13
C VAL A 425 5.48 -9.72 -34.44
N LYS A 426 6.66 -9.78 -35.06
CA LYS A 426 7.38 -11.01 -35.38
C LYS A 426 8.85 -10.75 -35.72
N GLY A 427 9.66 -11.79 -35.68
CA GLY A 427 11.04 -11.74 -36.18
C GLY A 427 12.01 -10.98 -35.26
N LYS A 428 13.14 -10.55 -35.82
CA LYS A 428 14.22 -9.92 -35.06
C LYS A 428 13.98 -8.42 -34.85
N LEU A 429 14.16 -7.96 -33.63
CA LEU A 429 14.30 -6.54 -33.30
C LEU A 429 15.79 -6.19 -33.35
N GLU A 430 16.17 -5.32 -34.30
CA GLU A 430 17.54 -4.88 -34.55
C GLU A 430 17.82 -3.44 -34.09
N LYS A 431 16.84 -2.82 -33.44
CA LYS A 431 16.96 -1.49 -32.80
C LYS A 431 16.21 -1.46 -31.48
N ASN A 432 16.57 -0.50 -30.62
CA ASN A 432 15.82 -0.25 -29.39
C ASN A 432 14.36 0.02 -29.73
N THR A 433 13.47 -0.72 -29.08
CA THR A 433 12.05 -0.76 -29.40
C THR A 433 11.25 -0.57 -28.13
N ILE A 434 10.16 0.18 -28.21
CA ILE A 434 9.21 0.38 -27.12
C ILE A 434 7.88 -0.25 -27.54
N TRP A 435 7.32 -1.08 -26.68
CA TRP A 435 5.93 -1.52 -26.77
C TRP A 435 5.09 -0.65 -25.86
N TYR A 436 4.39 0.29 -26.50
CA TYR A 436 3.50 1.26 -25.87
C TYR A 436 2.16 0.64 -25.49
N ALA A 437 1.64 0.99 -24.31
CA ALA A 437 0.37 0.47 -23.82
C ALA A 437 -0.80 0.85 -24.75
N GLY A 438 -0.77 2.06 -25.35
CA GLY A 438 -1.80 2.55 -26.28
C GLY A 438 -1.90 1.76 -27.59
N ALA A 439 -0.85 1.03 -27.96
CA ALA A 439 -0.79 0.17 -29.14
C ALA A 439 -1.11 -1.31 -28.81
N SER A 440 -1.56 -1.59 -27.58
CA SER A 440 -2.05 -2.90 -27.16
C SER A 440 -3.38 -3.26 -27.84
N PRO A 441 -3.68 -4.58 -28.03
CA PRO A 441 -2.79 -5.70 -27.74
C PRO A 441 -1.70 -5.87 -28.79
N TYR A 442 -0.50 -6.28 -28.37
CA TYR A 442 0.53 -6.77 -29.28
C TYR A 442 0.24 -8.23 -29.61
N ILE A 443 0.18 -8.59 -30.89
CA ILE A 443 -0.07 -9.95 -31.36
C ILE A 443 1.22 -10.54 -31.92
N ILE A 444 1.78 -11.54 -31.24
CA ILE A 444 2.96 -12.28 -31.67
C ILE A 444 2.53 -13.34 -32.70
N GLU A 445 2.77 -13.06 -33.98
CA GLU A 445 2.45 -13.99 -35.08
C GLU A 445 3.50 -15.12 -35.19
N ASP A 446 4.76 -14.77 -34.95
CA ASP A 446 5.90 -15.68 -34.87
C ASP A 446 6.90 -15.13 -33.84
N THR A 447 7.84 -15.96 -33.40
CA THR A 447 8.81 -15.68 -32.35
C THR A 447 9.48 -14.32 -32.56
N VAL A 448 9.36 -13.45 -31.56
CA VAL A 448 10.05 -12.15 -31.52
C VAL A 448 11.42 -12.36 -30.87
N ILE A 449 12.49 -11.92 -31.52
CA ILE A 449 13.86 -12.06 -31.02
C ILE A 449 14.42 -10.66 -30.77
N VAL A 450 14.66 -10.30 -29.51
CA VAL A 450 15.42 -9.09 -29.17
C VAL A 450 16.90 -9.38 -29.40
N SER A 451 17.45 -8.84 -30.48
CA SER A 451 18.84 -9.10 -30.89
C SER A 451 19.84 -8.54 -29.88
N GLU A 452 21.08 -9.04 -29.95
CA GLU A 452 22.19 -8.51 -29.18
C GLU A 452 22.33 -7.00 -29.37
N ARG A 453 22.70 -6.27 -28.31
CA ARG A 453 22.88 -4.81 -28.27
C ARG A 453 21.61 -3.96 -28.44
N CYS A 454 20.44 -4.58 -28.59
CA CYS A 454 19.15 -3.89 -28.61
C CYS A 454 18.39 -4.10 -27.30
N SER A 455 17.47 -3.19 -26.96
CA SER A 455 16.56 -3.33 -25.83
C SER A 455 15.10 -3.25 -26.24
N LEU A 456 14.27 -4.08 -25.63
CA LEU A 456 12.81 -3.96 -25.64
C LEU A 456 12.34 -3.36 -24.31
N LEU A 457 11.68 -2.21 -24.36
CA LEU A 457 10.98 -1.62 -23.23
C LEU A 457 9.48 -1.86 -23.40
N ILE A 458 8.81 -2.36 -22.38
CA ILE A 458 7.36 -2.60 -22.39
C ILE A 458 6.71 -1.71 -21.33
N GLU A 459 5.79 -0.85 -21.76
CA GLU A 459 5.09 0.07 -20.87
C GLU A 459 4.11 -0.65 -19.92
N PRO A 460 3.87 -0.11 -18.71
CA PRO A 460 2.85 -0.61 -17.79
C PRO A 460 1.47 -0.76 -18.45
N GLY A 461 0.76 -1.84 -18.12
CA GLY A 461 -0.59 -2.11 -18.64
C GLY A 461 -0.64 -2.63 -20.08
N THR A 462 0.52 -2.86 -20.72
CA THR A 462 0.57 -3.45 -22.06
C THR A 462 0.04 -4.89 -22.05
N ILE A 463 -0.81 -5.22 -23.03
CA ILE A 463 -1.34 -6.57 -23.25
C ILE A 463 -0.62 -7.19 -24.45
N ILE A 464 -0.04 -8.37 -24.27
CA ILE A 464 0.70 -9.11 -25.29
C ILE A 464 0.05 -10.47 -25.45
N LYS A 465 -0.48 -10.76 -26.63
CA LYS A 465 -1.05 -12.05 -26.98
C LYS A 465 -0.14 -12.79 -27.96
N SER A 466 -0.07 -14.10 -27.85
CA SER A 466 0.68 -14.94 -28.79
C SER A 466 -0.17 -16.01 -29.44
N SER A 467 -0.02 -16.18 -30.75
CA SER A 467 -0.63 -17.26 -31.52
C SER A 467 0.22 -18.56 -31.53
N GLY A 468 1.32 -18.59 -30.76
CA GLY A 468 2.21 -19.74 -30.61
C GLY A 468 3.69 -19.36 -30.45
N GLY A 469 4.10 -18.24 -31.05
CA GLY A 469 5.47 -17.70 -30.95
C GLY A 469 5.86 -17.28 -29.54
N GLY A 470 7.17 -17.32 -29.24
CA GLY A 470 7.72 -16.83 -27.96
C GLY A 470 8.32 -15.43 -28.08
N VAL A 471 8.86 -14.94 -26.96
CA VAL A 471 9.76 -13.78 -26.95
C VAL A 471 11.14 -14.25 -26.51
N VAL A 472 12.13 -14.19 -27.39
CA VAL A 472 13.52 -14.58 -27.09
C VAL A 472 14.35 -13.33 -26.87
N ILE A 473 15.01 -13.24 -25.72
CA ILE A 473 15.81 -12.09 -25.30
C ILE A 473 17.30 -12.46 -25.37
N ARG A 474 18.01 -11.87 -26.35
CA ARG A 474 19.48 -11.90 -26.47
C ARG A 474 20.13 -10.52 -26.22
N GLY A 475 19.31 -9.48 -26.13
CA GLY A 475 19.69 -8.12 -25.75
C GLY A 475 19.23 -7.74 -24.34
N GLY A 476 18.46 -6.67 -24.22
CA GLY A 476 17.83 -6.22 -22.98
C GLY A 476 16.31 -6.27 -23.03
N LEU A 477 15.67 -6.56 -21.90
CA LEU A 477 14.23 -6.48 -21.71
C LEU A 477 13.93 -5.72 -20.42
N ILE A 478 13.18 -4.62 -20.51
CA ILE A 478 12.62 -3.94 -19.35
C ILE A 478 11.10 -4.00 -19.49
N ALA A 479 10.47 -4.86 -18.70
CA ALA A 479 9.02 -4.90 -18.56
C ALA A 479 8.68 -4.68 -17.08
N SER A 480 8.35 -3.43 -16.73
CA SER A 480 8.08 -3.03 -15.36
C SER A 480 6.70 -2.38 -15.28
N GLY A 481 5.67 -3.19 -15.01
CA GLY A 481 4.32 -2.72 -14.74
C GLY A 481 4.16 -2.11 -13.34
N SER A 482 2.91 -1.97 -12.92
CA SER A 482 2.55 -1.59 -11.55
C SER A 482 1.43 -2.48 -11.01
N LYS A 483 1.06 -2.32 -9.73
CA LYS A 483 -0.08 -3.04 -9.14
C LYS A 483 -1.40 -2.76 -9.87
N THR A 484 -1.57 -1.57 -10.45
CA THR A 484 -2.78 -1.15 -11.18
C THR A 484 -2.67 -1.34 -12.68
N GLN A 485 -1.45 -1.34 -13.22
CA GLN A 485 -1.15 -1.49 -14.65
C GLN A 485 -0.20 -2.66 -14.87
N VAL A 486 -0.70 -3.87 -14.63
CA VAL A 486 0.03 -5.13 -14.81
C VAL A 486 0.26 -5.38 -16.31
N ILE A 487 1.50 -5.67 -16.69
CA ILE A 487 1.83 -6.12 -18.06
C ILE A 487 1.39 -7.58 -18.20
N THR A 488 0.56 -7.91 -19.19
CA THR A 488 -0.01 -9.26 -19.30
C THR A 488 0.42 -9.94 -20.60
N PHE A 489 1.05 -11.10 -20.47
CA PHE A 489 1.37 -12.02 -21.56
C PHE A 489 0.42 -13.22 -21.51
N LEU A 490 -0.26 -13.51 -22.62
CA LEU A 490 -1.23 -14.60 -22.71
C LEU A 490 -1.30 -15.23 -24.12
N SER A 491 -1.94 -16.39 -24.22
CA SER A 491 -2.31 -16.96 -25.53
C SER A 491 -3.45 -16.17 -26.18
N ASP A 492 -3.46 -16.09 -27.51
CA ASP A 492 -4.52 -15.47 -28.31
C ASP A 492 -5.70 -16.42 -28.59
N ASN A 493 -5.43 -17.72 -28.80
CA ASN A 493 -6.41 -18.70 -29.33
C ASN A 493 -6.35 -20.07 -28.62
N GLU A 494 -6.18 -20.09 -27.30
CA GLU A 494 -6.00 -21.31 -26.47
C GLU A 494 -4.78 -22.19 -26.80
N ASN A 495 -4.08 -21.93 -27.92
CA ASN A 495 -2.82 -22.56 -28.25
C ASN A 495 -1.76 -22.18 -27.23
N ILE A 496 -1.06 -23.19 -26.69
CA ILE A 496 0.04 -22.99 -25.77
C ILE A 496 1.18 -22.26 -26.52
N TRP A 497 1.54 -21.07 -26.05
CA TRP A 497 2.65 -20.30 -26.62
C TRP A 497 3.98 -20.63 -25.94
N LYS A 498 5.11 -20.39 -26.60
CA LYS A 498 6.44 -20.79 -26.09
C LYS A 498 6.87 -20.08 -24.80
N GLY A 499 6.30 -18.91 -24.49
CA GLY A 499 6.71 -18.11 -23.35
C GLY A 499 7.84 -17.11 -23.65
N ILE A 500 8.53 -16.68 -22.60
CA ILE A 500 9.66 -15.76 -22.67
C ILE A 500 10.95 -16.52 -22.40
N THR A 501 11.93 -16.46 -23.30
CA THR A 501 13.24 -17.11 -23.14
C THR A 501 14.33 -16.05 -23.01
N PHE A 502 15.07 -16.05 -21.90
CA PHE A 502 16.34 -15.33 -21.78
C PHE A 502 17.49 -16.24 -22.20
N ASP A 503 18.24 -15.84 -23.22
CA ASP A 503 19.30 -16.63 -23.83
C ASP A 503 20.62 -15.86 -23.81
N SER A 504 21.53 -16.27 -22.92
CA SER A 504 22.88 -15.73 -22.78
C SER A 504 22.95 -14.22 -22.45
N VAL A 505 22.08 -13.72 -21.57
CA VAL A 505 22.00 -12.30 -21.21
C VAL A 505 22.32 -11.99 -19.73
N LYS A 506 22.89 -10.81 -19.50
CA LYS A 506 23.24 -10.29 -18.16
C LYS A 506 22.07 -9.58 -17.48
N GLY A 507 22.08 -9.52 -16.14
CA GLY A 507 20.95 -9.05 -15.34
C GLY A 507 20.69 -7.54 -15.31
N ASP A 508 21.72 -6.70 -15.46
CA ASP A 508 21.64 -5.23 -15.34
C ASP A 508 20.72 -4.56 -16.38
N LYS A 509 20.33 -5.29 -17.41
CA LYS A 509 19.47 -4.83 -18.51
C LYS A 509 18.20 -5.67 -18.69
N ASN A 510 17.91 -6.57 -17.76
CA ASN A 510 16.84 -7.57 -17.90
C ASN A 510 15.99 -7.65 -16.62
N LEU A 511 14.84 -6.98 -16.66
CA LEU A 511 13.89 -6.85 -15.54
C LEU A 511 12.48 -7.25 -15.98
N LEU A 512 11.89 -8.17 -15.21
CA LEU A 512 10.45 -8.41 -15.17
C LEU A 512 9.91 -7.98 -13.81
N ALA A 513 9.03 -6.98 -13.81
CA ALA A 513 8.33 -6.53 -12.62
C ALA A 513 6.84 -6.28 -12.88
N PHE A 514 5.97 -6.77 -11.99
CA PHE A 514 4.51 -6.63 -12.15
C PHE A 514 4.01 -7.12 -13.53
N CYS A 515 4.51 -8.28 -13.94
CA CYS A 515 4.06 -8.97 -15.14
C CYS A 515 3.22 -10.19 -14.77
N ARG A 516 2.17 -10.46 -15.53
CA ARG A 516 1.39 -11.71 -15.49
C ARG A 516 1.68 -12.51 -16.75
N ILE A 517 2.20 -13.72 -16.58
CA ILE A 517 2.53 -14.65 -17.67
C ILE A 517 1.63 -15.88 -17.52
N LYS A 518 0.75 -16.09 -18.51
CA LYS A 518 -0.25 -17.16 -18.48
C LYS A 518 -0.37 -17.96 -19.77
N ASP A 519 -0.82 -19.19 -19.63
CA ASP A 519 -1.13 -20.14 -20.71
C ASP A 519 0.07 -20.47 -21.63
N ALA A 520 1.30 -20.40 -21.13
CA ALA A 520 2.52 -20.74 -21.86
C ALA A 520 2.94 -22.20 -21.65
N ALA A 521 3.80 -22.72 -22.54
CA ALA A 521 4.50 -23.99 -22.34
C ALA A 521 5.52 -23.84 -21.20
N THR A 522 6.30 -22.78 -21.22
CA THR A 522 7.13 -22.37 -20.09
C THR A 522 6.95 -20.88 -19.93
N GLY A 523 6.47 -20.40 -18.79
CA GLY A 523 6.20 -18.97 -18.60
C GLY A 523 7.45 -18.13 -18.87
N VAL A 524 8.53 -18.42 -18.13
CA VAL A 524 9.87 -17.87 -18.38
C VAL A 524 10.92 -18.99 -18.37
N GLU A 525 11.72 -19.08 -19.43
CA GLU A 525 12.89 -19.95 -19.54
C GLU A 525 14.17 -19.13 -19.48
N ILE A 526 15.12 -19.52 -18.63
CA ILE A 526 16.37 -18.79 -18.38
C ILE A 526 17.54 -19.72 -18.72
N LYS A 527 18.30 -19.37 -19.76
CA LYS A 527 19.45 -20.14 -20.26
C LYS A 527 20.71 -19.29 -20.16
N SER A 528 21.66 -19.73 -19.34
CA SER A 528 22.92 -19.01 -19.08
C SER A 528 22.72 -17.50 -18.84
N SER A 529 21.69 -17.14 -18.08
CA SER A 529 21.21 -15.77 -17.93
C SER A 529 20.87 -15.41 -16.47
N SER A 530 20.88 -14.11 -16.15
CA SER A 530 20.67 -13.63 -14.77
C SER A 530 19.63 -12.49 -14.65
N PRO A 531 18.41 -12.59 -15.22
CA PRO A 531 17.41 -11.54 -15.07
C PRO A 531 16.95 -11.36 -13.62
N GLU A 532 16.48 -10.15 -13.29
CA GLU A 532 15.73 -9.88 -12.06
C GLU A 532 14.23 -10.07 -12.33
N ILE A 533 13.59 -10.98 -11.59
CA ILE A 533 12.15 -11.24 -11.69
C ILE A 533 11.51 -11.00 -10.33
N ARG A 534 10.63 -9.99 -10.27
CA ARG A 534 10.00 -9.60 -9.01
C ARG A 534 8.55 -9.18 -9.12
N ASN A 535 7.74 -9.49 -8.10
CA ASN A 535 6.31 -9.13 -8.08
C ASN A 535 5.54 -9.59 -9.34
N CYS A 536 5.96 -10.70 -9.96
CA CYS A 536 5.31 -11.27 -11.14
C CYS A 536 4.38 -12.43 -10.77
N GLU A 537 3.42 -12.72 -11.65
CA GLU A 537 2.48 -13.82 -11.52
C GLU A 537 2.66 -14.81 -12.68
N PHE A 538 2.85 -16.09 -12.36
CA PHE A 538 3.00 -17.19 -13.31
C PHE A 538 1.88 -18.19 -13.10
N VAL A 539 0.91 -18.21 -14.02
CA VAL A 539 -0.36 -18.91 -13.83
C VAL A 539 -0.79 -19.73 -15.05
N LYS A 540 -1.26 -20.97 -14.85
CA LYS A 540 -1.77 -21.85 -15.92
C LYS A 540 -0.77 -22.15 -17.05
N ASN A 541 0.52 -22.01 -16.78
CA ASN A 541 1.56 -22.48 -17.69
C ASN A 541 1.75 -23.99 -17.51
N ASP A 542 2.45 -24.66 -18.44
CA ASP A 542 2.89 -26.03 -18.16
C ASP A 542 4.01 -26.00 -17.10
N ILE A 543 5.07 -25.25 -17.37
CA ILE A 543 6.08 -24.88 -16.38
C ILE A 543 6.00 -23.37 -16.11
N GLY A 544 6.00 -22.96 -14.84
CA GLY A 544 5.99 -21.53 -14.48
C GLY A 544 7.29 -20.84 -14.86
N ILE A 545 8.40 -21.27 -14.25
CA ILE A 545 9.75 -20.76 -14.49
C ILE A 545 10.71 -21.94 -14.64
N LYS A 546 11.54 -21.94 -15.70
CA LYS A 546 12.59 -22.94 -15.93
C LYS A 546 13.96 -22.27 -16.00
N ILE A 547 14.93 -22.78 -15.25
CA ILE A 547 16.28 -22.22 -15.14
C ILE A 547 17.30 -23.31 -15.45
N ILE A 548 18.16 -23.06 -16.45
CA ILE A 548 19.03 -24.07 -17.04
C ILE A 548 20.45 -23.50 -17.18
N GLY A 549 21.45 -24.33 -16.88
CA GLY A 549 22.86 -24.06 -17.19
C GLY A 549 23.63 -23.38 -16.06
N GLY A 550 24.89 -23.78 -15.88
CA GLY A 550 25.77 -23.34 -14.79
C GLY A 550 26.05 -21.83 -14.69
N PHE A 551 25.80 -21.07 -15.75
CA PHE A 551 25.93 -19.62 -15.80
C PHE A 551 24.63 -18.88 -15.49
N SER A 552 23.51 -19.58 -15.30
CA SER A 552 22.26 -18.98 -14.87
C SER A 552 22.32 -18.64 -13.38
N ASN A 553 22.06 -17.38 -13.04
CA ASN A 553 21.98 -16.90 -11.66
C ASN A 553 20.92 -15.79 -11.49
N PRO A 554 19.63 -16.07 -11.75
CA PRO A 554 18.56 -15.09 -11.60
C PRO A 554 18.17 -14.87 -10.13
N GLN A 555 17.47 -13.75 -9.89
CA GLN A 555 16.82 -13.47 -8.61
C GLN A 555 15.30 -13.56 -8.76
N LEU A 556 14.66 -14.42 -7.96
CA LEU A 556 13.21 -14.57 -7.93
C LEU A 556 12.65 -14.04 -6.59
N LYS A 557 11.90 -12.94 -6.64
CA LYS A 557 11.45 -12.25 -5.42
C LYS A 557 9.98 -11.84 -5.45
N LYS A 558 9.21 -12.18 -4.42
CA LYS A 558 7.80 -11.73 -4.29
C LYS A 558 6.90 -12.14 -5.46
N CYS A 559 7.22 -13.21 -6.16
CA CYS A 559 6.41 -13.74 -7.24
C CYS A 559 5.31 -14.68 -6.71
N ILE A 560 4.23 -14.81 -7.47
CA ILE A 560 3.14 -15.76 -7.23
C ILE A 560 3.17 -16.77 -8.38
N ILE A 561 3.44 -18.04 -8.06
CA ILE A 561 3.56 -19.12 -9.04
C ILE A 561 2.49 -20.16 -8.71
N HIS A 562 1.44 -20.24 -9.52
CA HIS A 562 0.31 -21.09 -9.18
C HIS A 562 -0.48 -21.67 -10.34
N ASP A 563 -1.20 -22.76 -10.06
CA ASP A 563 -2.05 -23.46 -11.02
C ASP A 563 -1.32 -23.83 -12.33
N ASN A 564 0.01 -24.06 -12.26
CA ASN A 564 0.78 -24.56 -13.41
C ASN A 564 0.66 -26.09 -13.50
N ARG A 565 0.53 -26.61 -14.73
CA ARG A 565 0.15 -28.02 -14.99
C ARG A 565 1.22 -29.02 -14.57
N SER A 566 2.49 -28.69 -14.73
CA SER A 566 3.64 -29.55 -14.42
C SER A 566 4.43 -29.05 -13.20
N THR A 567 5.20 -27.98 -13.35
CA THR A 567 6.11 -27.52 -12.29
C THR A 567 6.01 -26.01 -12.11
N GLY A 568 5.97 -25.54 -10.86
CA GLY A 568 6.04 -24.12 -10.56
C GLY A 568 7.39 -23.52 -10.95
N ILE A 569 8.47 -24.01 -10.34
CA ILE A 569 9.84 -23.59 -10.61
C ILE A 569 10.73 -24.81 -10.83
N GLU A 570 11.37 -24.91 -12.00
CA GLU A 570 12.29 -25.98 -12.38
C GLU A 570 13.71 -25.42 -12.52
N ILE A 571 14.69 -26.04 -11.84
CA ILE A 571 16.10 -25.63 -11.82
C ILE A 571 16.97 -26.83 -12.16
N ILE A 572 17.71 -26.73 -13.26
CA ILE A 572 18.48 -27.85 -13.81
C ILE A 572 19.87 -27.45 -14.34
N ASP A 573 20.71 -28.46 -14.61
CA ASP A 573 21.99 -28.36 -15.33
C ASP A 573 22.97 -27.32 -14.76
N GLY A 574 23.20 -27.37 -13.45
CA GLY A 574 24.16 -26.55 -12.73
C GLY A 574 23.69 -25.13 -12.41
N ALA A 575 22.45 -24.78 -12.78
CA ALA A 575 21.88 -23.47 -12.52
C ALA A 575 21.95 -23.08 -11.04
N ARG A 576 22.20 -21.79 -10.79
CA ARG A 576 22.23 -21.19 -9.45
C ARG A 576 21.05 -20.25 -9.32
N VAL A 577 20.42 -20.18 -8.16
CA VAL A 577 19.26 -19.28 -7.99
C VAL A 577 19.01 -18.91 -6.52
N SER A 578 18.55 -17.69 -6.32
CA SER A 578 18.00 -17.22 -5.05
C SER A 578 16.48 -17.03 -5.19
N ILE A 579 15.72 -17.80 -4.41
CA ILE A 579 14.26 -17.80 -4.38
C ILE A 579 13.80 -17.26 -3.03
N THR A 580 13.28 -16.03 -3.01
CA THR A 580 12.90 -15.35 -1.76
C THR A 580 11.51 -14.72 -1.76
N ASN A 581 10.77 -14.89 -0.66
CA ASN A 581 9.45 -14.25 -0.47
C ASN A 581 8.42 -14.60 -1.56
N ASN A 582 8.53 -15.75 -2.21
CA ASN A 582 7.60 -16.19 -3.25
C ASN A 582 6.46 -17.01 -2.66
N ARG A 583 5.34 -17.06 -3.39
CA ARG A 583 4.18 -17.91 -3.08
C ARG A 583 4.03 -18.94 -4.19
N VAL A 584 4.32 -20.20 -3.89
CA VAL A 584 4.24 -21.33 -4.85
C VAL A 584 3.11 -22.25 -4.42
N LYS A 585 2.01 -22.30 -5.17
CA LYS A 585 0.82 -23.06 -4.75
C LYS A 585 0.06 -23.71 -5.89
N ASN A 586 -0.67 -24.79 -5.61
CA ASN A 586 -1.58 -25.42 -6.57
C ASN A 586 -0.92 -25.87 -7.89
N ASN A 587 0.40 -26.04 -7.92
CA ASN A 587 1.09 -26.65 -9.06
C ASN A 587 1.06 -28.17 -8.90
N ASN A 588 1.44 -28.93 -9.93
CA ASN A 588 1.72 -30.35 -9.71
C ASN A 588 2.98 -30.51 -8.83
N THR A 589 4.16 -30.12 -9.30
CA THR A 589 5.33 -29.95 -8.41
C THR A 589 5.56 -28.47 -8.10
N GLY A 590 5.77 -28.11 -6.83
CA GLY A 590 6.08 -26.73 -6.44
C GLY A 590 7.44 -26.29 -6.99
N LEU A 591 8.51 -26.86 -6.44
CA LEU A 591 9.91 -26.66 -6.87
C LEU A 591 10.53 -28.00 -7.27
N LEU A 592 11.17 -28.06 -8.44
CA LEU A 592 12.05 -29.15 -8.86
C LEU A 592 13.48 -28.62 -8.99
N ILE A 593 14.37 -29.14 -8.15
CA ILE A 593 15.80 -28.82 -8.13
C ILE A 593 16.54 -30.09 -8.50
N GLN A 594 17.10 -30.16 -9.70
CA GLN A 594 17.74 -31.37 -10.20
C GLN A 594 19.08 -31.05 -10.85
N ASP A 595 20.16 -31.75 -10.47
CA ASP A 595 21.51 -31.53 -11.02
C ASP A 595 21.93 -30.04 -11.00
N ALA A 596 21.44 -29.27 -10.03
CA ALA A 596 21.61 -27.83 -9.90
C ALA A 596 22.90 -27.46 -9.15
N GLY A 597 23.34 -26.22 -9.33
CA GLY A 597 24.45 -25.64 -8.58
C GLY A 597 24.00 -25.18 -7.19
N SER A 598 24.44 -23.98 -6.77
CA SER A 598 23.99 -23.40 -5.50
C SER A 598 22.57 -22.87 -5.60
N VAL A 599 21.66 -23.46 -4.82
CA VAL A 599 20.25 -23.05 -4.73
C VAL A 599 19.92 -22.63 -3.30
N SER A 600 19.33 -21.43 -3.15
CA SER A 600 18.86 -20.91 -1.86
C SER A 600 17.35 -20.63 -1.93
N VAL A 601 16.58 -21.27 -1.05
CA VAL A 601 15.12 -21.11 -0.93
C VAL A 601 14.81 -20.56 0.46
N LYS A 602 14.42 -19.28 0.54
CA LYS A 602 14.18 -18.60 1.83
C LYS A 602 12.89 -17.78 1.88
N CYS A 603 12.23 -17.76 3.02
CA CYS A 603 11.05 -16.88 3.25
C CYS A 603 9.88 -17.15 2.29
N ASN A 604 9.78 -18.35 1.70
CA ASN A 604 8.73 -18.67 0.73
C ASN A 604 7.54 -19.36 1.41
N LEU A 605 6.38 -19.28 0.77
CA LEU A 605 5.18 -20.06 1.09
C LEU A 605 4.94 -21.08 -0.02
N ILE A 606 5.05 -22.38 0.29
CA ILE A 606 4.99 -23.49 -0.66
C ILE A 606 3.90 -24.46 -0.19
N ILE A 607 2.70 -24.37 -0.78
CA ILE A 607 1.51 -25.04 -0.23
C ILE A 607 0.59 -25.62 -1.31
N ASN A 608 -0.20 -26.65 -0.99
CA ASN A 608 -1.25 -27.19 -1.86
C ASN A 608 -0.76 -27.66 -3.24
N ASN A 609 0.50 -28.09 -3.38
CA ASN A 609 0.99 -28.68 -4.63
C ASN A 609 0.62 -30.19 -4.67
N LYS A 610 0.26 -30.72 -5.85
CA LYS A 610 -0.39 -32.03 -6.02
C LYS A 610 0.54 -33.24 -6.16
N GLY A 611 1.82 -33.03 -6.44
CA GLY A 611 2.87 -34.06 -6.58
C GLY A 611 3.96 -33.97 -5.51
N CYS A 612 4.45 -32.77 -5.19
CA CYS A 612 5.33 -32.50 -4.04
C CYS A 612 5.52 -30.97 -3.87
N GLY A 613 5.76 -30.51 -2.64
CA GLY A 613 6.17 -29.12 -2.39
C GLY A 613 7.53 -28.81 -3.02
N ILE A 614 8.58 -29.53 -2.60
CA ILE A 614 9.96 -29.37 -3.09
C ILE A 614 10.57 -30.74 -3.38
N VAL A 615 11.10 -30.92 -4.59
CA VAL A 615 11.87 -32.10 -4.99
C VAL A 615 13.32 -31.70 -5.24
N VAL A 616 14.26 -32.36 -4.57
CA VAL A 616 15.71 -32.16 -4.74
C VAL A 616 16.37 -33.45 -5.21
N LYS A 617 17.05 -33.41 -6.36
CA LYS A 617 17.76 -34.54 -6.97
C LYS A 617 19.20 -34.14 -7.27
N ASN A 618 20.18 -34.92 -6.82
CA ASN A 618 21.60 -34.71 -7.11
C ASN A 618 22.10 -33.26 -6.93
N SER A 619 21.55 -32.52 -5.97
CA SER A 619 21.81 -31.09 -5.78
C SER A 619 21.96 -30.78 -4.29
N GLN A 620 22.76 -29.77 -3.96
CA GLN A 620 22.80 -29.24 -2.61
C GLN A 620 22.01 -27.94 -2.56
N ALA A 621 20.84 -27.98 -1.93
CA ALA A 621 19.95 -26.84 -1.76
C ALA A 621 19.88 -26.44 -0.29
N ALA A 622 19.98 -25.13 -0.01
CA ALA A 622 19.78 -24.57 1.31
C ALA A 622 18.36 -24.00 1.40
N ILE A 623 17.51 -24.64 2.22
CA ILE A 623 16.09 -24.34 2.34
C ILE A 623 15.84 -23.95 3.81
N SER A 624 15.55 -22.68 4.06
CA SER A 624 15.40 -22.18 5.44
C SER A 624 14.43 -21.03 5.57
N GLY A 625 13.70 -20.95 6.68
CA GLY A 625 12.74 -19.89 6.94
C GLY A 625 11.56 -19.91 5.96
N ASN A 626 11.12 -21.09 5.50
CA ASN A 626 9.97 -21.23 4.61
C ASN A 626 8.77 -21.81 5.35
N ASN A 627 7.58 -21.57 4.81
CA ASN A 627 6.33 -22.22 5.20
C ASN A 627 5.99 -23.27 4.13
N ILE A 628 6.18 -24.56 4.44
CA ILE A 628 6.04 -25.69 3.50
C ILE A 628 5.07 -26.71 4.10
N TYR A 629 3.82 -26.72 3.65
CA TYR A 629 2.80 -27.61 4.22
C TYR A 629 1.63 -27.82 3.27
N ASP A 630 0.76 -28.79 3.56
CA ASP A 630 -0.41 -29.17 2.75
C ASP A 630 -0.03 -29.55 1.30
N ASN A 631 1.17 -30.06 1.05
CA ASN A 631 1.53 -30.60 -0.26
C ASN A 631 1.34 -32.12 -0.26
N VAL A 632 0.81 -32.64 -1.36
CA VAL A 632 0.47 -34.05 -1.52
C VAL A 632 1.31 -34.64 -2.66
N PRO A 633 1.77 -35.90 -2.57
CA PRO A 633 1.86 -36.75 -1.39
C PRO A 633 2.86 -36.30 -0.31
N SER A 634 3.74 -35.32 -0.55
CA SER A 634 4.78 -34.93 0.41
C SER A 634 5.16 -33.46 0.29
N ASP A 635 5.63 -32.87 1.39
CA ASP A 635 6.13 -31.50 1.45
C ASP A 635 7.52 -31.39 0.84
N MET A 636 8.39 -32.38 1.09
CA MET A 636 9.72 -32.40 0.51
C MET A 636 10.21 -33.82 0.20
N LYS A 637 10.86 -33.97 -0.96
CA LYS A 637 11.52 -35.20 -1.39
C LYS A 637 12.96 -34.94 -1.80
N GLY A 638 13.91 -35.56 -1.12
CA GLY A 638 15.32 -35.58 -1.47
C GLY A 638 15.70 -36.76 -2.38
N ALA A 639 16.97 -36.79 -2.81
CA ALA A 639 17.54 -37.91 -3.53
C ALA A 639 17.81 -39.09 -2.60
N PHE A 640 17.70 -40.33 -3.08
CA PHE A 640 18.09 -41.51 -2.29
C PHE A 640 19.60 -41.79 -2.32
N HIS A 641 20.30 -41.21 -3.30
CA HIS A 641 21.75 -41.30 -3.47
C HIS A 641 22.36 -39.90 -3.59
N GLY A 642 23.65 -39.79 -3.27
CA GLY A 642 24.38 -38.51 -3.32
C GLY A 642 24.20 -37.66 -2.06
N LYS A 643 24.42 -36.35 -2.22
CA LYS A 643 24.37 -35.39 -1.10
C LYS A 643 22.94 -35.11 -0.64
N ALA A 644 22.78 -34.88 0.66
CA ALA A 644 21.51 -34.46 1.25
C ALA A 644 21.20 -32.98 0.94
N ALA A 645 19.91 -32.65 0.91
CA ALA A 645 19.43 -31.27 0.91
C ALA A 645 19.33 -30.75 2.36
N ASP A 646 19.67 -29.49 2.61
CA ASP A 646 19.59 -28.88 3.94
C ASP A 646 18.26 -28.13 4.10
N ALA A 647 17.41 -28.55 5.03
CA ALA A 647 16.04 -28.04 5.19
C ALA A 647 15.71 -27.62 6.63
N ASN A 648 16.64 -26.93 7.28
CA ASN A 648 16.52 -26.44 8.65
C ASN A 648 15.65 -25.18 8.77
N ASP A 649 15.08 -24.95 9.95
CA ASP A 649 14.33 -23.74 10.29
C ASP A 649 13.14 -23.46 9.35
N ASN A 650 12.41 -24.50 8.93
CA ASN A 650 11.18 -24.37 8.16
C ASN A 650 9.96 -24.72 9.01
N TRP A 651 8.83 -24.07 8.70
CA TRP A 651 7.53 -24.42 9.24
C TRP A 651 6.84 -25.44 8.34
N TRP A 652 6.46 -26.58 8.93
CA TRP A 652 5.88 -27.72 8.21
C TRP A 652 4.37 -27.87 8.41
N GLY A 653 3.69 -26.80 8.84
CA GLY A 653 2.25 -26.79 9.10
C GLY A 653 1.88 -27.12 10.55
N LYS A 654 2.75 -27.86 11.27
CA LYS A 654 2.63 -28.14 12.70
C LYS A 654 4.01 -28.15 13.38
N ALA A 655 4.02 -27.84 14.67
CA ALA A 655 5.20 -27.94 15.54
C ALA A 655 5.43 -29.39 16.02
N ASP A 656 5.24 -30.36 15.13
CA ASP A 656 5.36 -31.79 15.42
C ASP A 656 6.27 -32.46 14.39
N TRP A 657 7.41 -32.97 14.85
CA TRP A 657 8.37 -33.63 13.99
C TRP A 657 7.93 -35.06 13.60
N HIS A 658 6.95 -35.67 14.29
CA HIS A 658 6.44 -36.98 13.89
C HIS A 658 5.72 -36.91 12.54
N ASP A 659 4.89 -35.88 12.36
CA ASP A 659 4.21 -35.61 11.09
C ASP A 659 5.22 -35.35 9.96
N LEU A 660 6.34 -34.67 10.27
CA LEU A 660 7.42 -34.42 9.32
C LEU A 660 8.00 -35.71 8.73
N LEU A 661 8.15 -36.77 9.53
CA LEU A 661 8.67 -38.06 9.07
C LEU A 661 7.77 -38.72 8.02
N THR A 662 6.47 -38.43 8.06
CA THR A 662 5.51 -38.97 7.10
C THR A 662 5.41 -38.14 5.82
N ASN A 663 5.68 -36.84 5.92
CA ASN A 663 5.56 -35.88 4.81
C ASN A 663 6.89 -35.58 4.11
N THR A 664 7.98 -36.22 4.52
CA THR A 664 9.31 -36.09 3.90
C THR A 664 9.91 -37.43 3.53
N SER A 665 10.73 -37.48 2.47
CA SER A 665 11.40 -38.70 2.04
C SER A 665 12.74 -38.42 1.35
N GLY A 666 13.66 -39.40 1.35
CA GLY A 666 14.99 -39.26 0.75
C GLY A 666 15.99 -38.53 1.66
N ARG A 667 17.20 -38.26 1.15
CA ARG A 667 18.29 -37.64 1.93
C ARG A 667 18.01 -36.15 2.14
N ILE A 668 17.41 -35.83 3.27
CA ILE A 668 17.14 -34.46 3.73
C ILE A 668 17.72 -34.31 5.14
N ASN A 669 18.53 -33.27 5.34
CA ASN A 669 19.09 -32.92 6.63
C ASN A 669 18.17 -31.91 7.32
N ILE A 670 17.50 -32.35 8.39
CA ILE A 670 16.61 -31.53 9.20
C ILE A 670 16.99 -31.69 10.68
N LYS A 671 17.70 -30.70 11.22
CA LYS A 671 18.10 -30.61 12.62
C LYS A 671 17.16 -29.71 13.42
N THR A 672 16.52 -28.77 12.75
CA THR A 672 15.58 -27.83 13.37
C THR A 672 14.34 -27.61 12.51
N ILE A 673 13.21 -27.37 13.17
CA ILE A 673 11.97 -26.90 12.55
C ILE A 673 11.47 -25.66 13.29
N LEU A 674 10.48 -24.96 12.74
CA LEU A 674 9.83 -23.86 13.45
C LEU A 674 8.65 -24.36 14.29
N ASP A 675 8.39 -23.71 15.43
CA ASP A 675 7.22 -23.96 16.28
C ASP A 675 5.96 -23.17 15.84
N GLY A 676 6.09 -22.34 14.82
CA GLY A 676 5.01 -21.59 14.19
C GLY A 676 5.41 -21.11 12.79
N PRO A 677 4.48 -20.45 12.06
CA PRO A 677 4.77 -19.94 10.72
C PRO A 677 5.90 -18.90 10.73
N TYR A 678 6.79 -18.98 9.73
CA TYR A 678 7.76 -17.92 9.45
C TYR A 678 7.03 -16.61 9.06
N PRO A 679 7.46 -15.42 9.53
CA PRO A 679 8.71 -15.14 10.24
C PRO A 679 8.64 -15.25 11.77
N ASP A 680 7.47 -15.52 12.35
CA ASP A 680 7.24 -15.39 13.79
C ASP A 680 7.62 -16.65 14.59
N GLY A 681 7.66 -17.81 13.92
CA GLY A 681 8.05 -19.08 14.50
C GLY A 681 9.51 -19.12 14.97
N LYS A 682 9.75 -19.83 16.07
CA LYS A 682 11.06 -20.04 16.69
C LYS A 682 11.59 -21.42 16.34
N SER A 683 12.91 -21.51 16.20
CA SER A 683 13.60 -22.78 15.94
C SER A 683 13.51 -23.70 17.15
N ILE A 684 13.07 -24.94 16.91
CA ILE A 684 13.10 -26.07 17.84
C ILE A 684 13.95 -27.20 17.26
N ALA A 685 14.75 -27.84 18.09
CA ALA A 685 15.62 -28.94 17.68
C ALA A 685 14.83 -30.25 17.55
N ILE A 686 15.16 -31.05 16.54
CA ILE A 686 14.69 -32.42 16.38
C ILE A 686 15.74 -33.37 16.99
N PRO A 687 15.34 -34.44 17.70
CA PRO A 687 16.27 -35.38 18.33
C PRO A 687 16.91 -36.36 17.32
N VAL A 688 17.60 -35.84 16.30
CA VAL A 688 18.34 -36.65 15.31
C VAL A 688 19.68 -37.10 15.90
N ILE A 689 19.97 -38.40 15.83
CA ILE A 689 21.28 -38.95 16.23
C ILE A 689 22.23 -38.90 15.03
N THR A 690 23.43 -38.35 15.23
CA THR A 690 24.41 -38.11 14.14
C THR A 690 25.77 -38.80 14.35
N GLU A 691 25.92 -39.60 15.41
CA GLU A 691 27.17 -40.26 15.80
C GLU A 691 27.06 -41.80 15.74
N ASN A 692 28.17 -42.50 16.02
CA ASN A 692 28.16 -43.96 16.18
C ASN A 692 27.13 -44.37 17.24
N LEU A 693 26.33 -45.38 16.94
CA LEU A 693 25.23 -45.80 17.79
C LEU A 693 25.71 -46.76 18.89
N GLY A 694 25.29 -46.46 20.11
CA GLY A 694 25.53 -47.26 21.31
C GLY A 694 25.17 -46.49 22.60
N GLY A 695 24.94 -47.22 23.69
CA GLY A 695 24.56 -46.66 24.99
C GLY A 695 23.05 -46.50 25.18
N LEU A 696 22.67 -45.68 26.17
CA LEU A 696 21.27 -45.49 26.59
C LEU A 696 20.56 -44.45 25.71
N ILE A 697 19.38 -44.80 25.21
CA ILE A 697 18.37 -43.88 24.68
C ILE A 697 17.21 -43.84 25.67
N ASP A 698 17.07 -42.71 26.36
CA ASP A 698 16.04 -42.45 27.38
C ASP A 698 15.02 -41.37 26.95
N LYS A 699 15.12 -40.89 25.71
CA LYS A 699 14.20 -39.95 25.06
C LYS A 699 13.99 -40.31 23.60
N ASP A 700 12.84 -39.95 23.06
CA ASP A 700 12.53 -40.16 21.65
C ASP A 700 13.63 -39.61 20.74
N SER A 701 14.07 -40.44 19.81
CA SER A 701 15.22 -40.16 18.96
C SER A 701 15.00 -40.69 17.55
N ILE A 702 15.67 -40.07 16.57
CA ILE A 702 15.47 -40.36 15.16
C ILE A 702 16.80 -40.77 14.51
N LEU A 703 16.75 -41.86 13.75
CA LEU A 703 17.77 -42.18 12.75
C LEU A 703 17.29 -41.66 11.40
N ALA A 704 17.86 -40.53 10.98
CA ALA A 704 17.57 -39.91 9.70
C ALA A 704 18.27 -40.65 8.55
N PHE A 705 17.61 -40.79 7.40
CA PHE A 705 18.19 -41.45 6.24
C PHE A 705 19.36 -40.66 5.61
N SER A 706 19.42 -39.35 5.83
CA SER A 706 20.52 -38.48 5.38
C SER A 706 21.88 -38.87 5.96
N ASP A 707 21.91 -39.42 7.18
CA ASP A 707 23.13 -39.88 7.86
C ASP A 707 23.36 -41.41 7.75
N SER A 708 22.50 -42.12 7.01
CA SER A 708 22.67 -43.55 6.70
C SER A 708 23.90 -43.81 5.80
N PRO A 709 24.69 -44.87 6.02
CA PRO A 709 24.47 -45.96 6.99
C PRO A 709 24.94 -45.61 8.41
N TYR A 710 24.25 -46.18 9.41
CA TYR A 710 24.63 -46.09 10.81
C TYR A 710 25.36 -47.35 11.26
N ARG A 711 26.37 -47.19 12.11
CA ARG A 711 27.12 -48.32 12.68
C ARG A 711 26.83 -48.48 14.17
N ILE A 712 26.39 -49.67 14.56
CA ILE A 712 26.15 -50.08 15.94
C ILE A 712 27.46 -50.66 16.48
N THR A 713 28.13 -49.88 17.33
CA THR A 713 29.46 -50.19 17.88
C THR A 713 29.44 -50.50 19.38
N ASN A 714 28.28 -50.36 20.01
CA ASN A 714 27.97 -50.83 21.34
C ASN A 714 26.46 -51.14 21.39
N ASP A 715 26.03 -51.87 22.41
CA ASP A 715 24.61 -52.15 22.67
C ASP A 715 23.82 -50.84 22.75
N LEU A 716 22.73 -50.75 21.99
CA LEU A 716 21.83 -49.60 21.98
C LEU A 716 20.62 -49.91 22.85
N ILE A 717 20.54 -49.33 24.04
CA ILE A 717 19.57 -49.66 25.07
C ILE A 717 18.41 -48.66 25.02
N LEU A 718 17.22 -49.12 24.66
CA LEU A 718 15.99 -48.32 24.65
C LEU A 718 15.24 -48.54 25.97
N ASP A 719 15.14 -47.49 26.78
CA ASP A 719 14.57 -47.57 28.13
C ASP A 719 13.75 -46.32 28.46
N ASN A 720 13.15 -46.27 29.65
CA ASN A 720 12.40 -45.13 30.18
C ASN A 720 11.25 -44.63 29.27
N GLY A 721 10.64 -45.51 28.48
CA GLY A 721 9.55 -45.14 27.57
C GLY A 721 10.00 -44.47 26.26
N ALA A 722 11.30 -44.45 25.95
CA ALA A 722 11.80 -43.84 24.73
C ALA A 722 11.48 -44.66 23.47
N THR A 723 11.18 -43.97 22.37
CA THR A 723 11.00 -44.58 21.05
C THR A 723 12.14 -44.21 20.10
N LEU A 724 12.77 -45.22 19.50
CA LEU A 724 13.70 -45.03 18.39
C LEU A 724 12.95 -45.07 17.07
N TYR A 725 12.84 -43.93 16.40
CA TYR A 725 12.23 -43.81 15.07
C TYR A 725 13.30 -43.99 13.99
N ILE A 726 13.04 -44.87 13.02
CA ILE A 726 13.98 -45.17 11.95
C ILE A 726 13.31 -44.84 10.62
N GLN A 727 13.88 -43.88 9.89
CA GLN A 727 13.34 -43.45 8.59
C GLN A 727 13.47 -44.55 7.51
N PRO A 728 12.55 -44.58 6.52
CA PRO A 728 12.68 -45.46 5.36
C PRO A 728 14.05 -45.37 4.67
N GLY A 729 14.59 -46.51 4.25
CA GLY A 729 15.89 -46.62 3.57
C GLY A 729 17.12 -46.63 4.50
N VAL A 730 16.96 -46.39 5.81
CA VAL A 730 18.09 -46.45 6.76
C VAL A 730 18.74 -47.83 6.76
N MET A 731 20.07 -47.85 6.77
CA MET A 731 20.88 -49.06 6.88
C MET A 731 21.64 -49.04 8.20
N LEU A 732 21.53 -50.13 8.96
CA LEU A 732 22.16 -50.35 10.26
C LEU A 732 23.18 -51.48 10.13
N LEU A 733 24.44 -51.16 10.42
CA LEU A 733 25.59 -52.04 10.34
C LEU A 733 26.00 -52.47 11.76
N PHE A 734 25.90 -53.76 12.07
CA PHE A 734 26.17 -54.31 13.40
C PHE A 734 27.59 -54.88 13.50
N ASP A 735 28.32 -54.50 14.55
CA ASP A 735 29.57 -55.16 14.95
C ASP A 735 29.29 -56.44 15.78
N LYS A 736 30.30 -57.33 15.87
CA LYS A 736 30.20 -58.76 16.18
C LYS A 736 29.48 -59.22 17.45
N GLN A 737 29.02 -58.31 18.31
CA GLN A 737 28.42 -58.65 19.60
C GLN A 737 27.23 -57.76 20.01
N PHE A 738 26.95 -56.68 19.28
CA PHE A 738 26.01 -55.66 19.74
C PHE A 738 24.62 -55.84 19.16
N SER A 739 23.64 -55.34 19.91
CA SER A 739 22.22 -55.42 19.54
C SER A 739 21.50 -54.09 19.83
N ILE A 740 20.28 -53.95 19.32
CA ILE A 740 19.31 -52.98 19.86
C ILE A 740 18.53 -53.69 20.97
N LEU A 741 18.72 -53.27 22.22
CA LEU A 741 18.08 -53.86 23.40
C LEU A 741 16.88 -53.00 23.81
N THR A 742 15.70 -53.60 23.83
CA THR A 742 14.49 -52.91 24.31
C THR A 742 14.14 -53.37 25.72
N LYS A 743 14.16 -52.43 26.67
CA LYS A 743 13.70 -52.61 28.05
C LYS A 743 12.31 -52.01 28.22
N ASP A 744 12.18 -50.80 28.78
CA ASP A 744 10.91 -50.05 28.81
C ASP A 744 10.73 -49.13 27.57
N GLY A 745 11.60 -49.23 26.55
CA GLY A 745 11.51 -48.47 25.30
C GLY A 745 10.95 -49.27 24.12
N GLY A 746 10.90 -48.64 22.93
CA GLY A 746 10.41 -49.28 21.70
C GLY A 746 11.08 -48.80 20.42
N VAL A 747 10.87 -49.54 19.32
CA VAL A 747 11.41 -49.22 17.99
C VAL A 747 10.27 -49.01 17.00
N ALA A 748 10.28 -47.88 16.30
CA ALA A 748 9.39 -47.59 15.18
C ALA A 748 10.19 -47.59 13.86
N ALA A 749 10.36 -48.78 13.27
CA ALA A 749 11.04 -48.99 11.99
C ALA A 749 10.00 -49.22 10.88
N MET A 750 9.59 -48.14 10.22
CA MET A 750 8.54 -48.17 9.20
C MET A 750 9.12 -47.81 7.84
N GLY A 751 9.75 -48.79 7.19
CA GLY A 751 10.25 -48.66 5.83
C GLY A 751 9.12 -48.59 4.79
N THR A 752 9.51 -48.57 3.51
CA THR A 752 8.58 -48.69 2.38
C THR A 752 9.04 -49.81 1.45
N LYS A 753 8.15 -50.32 0.60
CA LYS A 753 8.49 -51.36 -0.38
C LYS A 753 9.71 -50.97 -1.25
N ASP A 754 9.78 -49.71 -1.66
CA ASP A 754 10.85 -49.20 -2.51
C ASP A 754 12.13 -48.85 -1.72
N ASN A 755 11.99 -48.55 -0.42
CA ASN A 755 13.10 -48.13 0.44
C ASN A 755 12.98 -48.85 1.80
N PRO A 756 13.36 -50.14 1.85
CA PRO A 756 13.32 -50.92 3.08
C PRO A 756 14.39 -50.44 4.07
N ILE A 757 14.14 -50.65 5.36
CA ILE A 757 15.16 -50.46 6.40
C ILE A 757 15.99 -51.75 6.47
N ILE A 758 17.31 -51.65 6.45
CA ILE A 758 18.21 -52.81 6.37
C ILE A 758 19.00 -52.95 7.69
N PHE A 759 18.91 -54.11 8.32
CA PHE A 759 19.70 -54.52 9.48
C PHE A 759 20.66 -55.61 9.03
N THR A 760 21.96 -55.35 9.04
CA THR A 760 22.97 -56.24 8.47
C THR A 760 24.34 -56.14 9.17
N SER A 761 25.24 -57.07 8.86
CA SER A 761 26.62 -57.09 9.38
C SER A 761 27.43 -55.89 8.89
N SER A 762 28.32 -55.37 9.73
CA SER A 762 29.34 -54.38 9.33
C SER A 762 30.54 -55.01 8.61
N GLY A 763 30.60 -56.34 8.53
CA GLY A 763 31.68 -57.08 7.86
C GLY A 763 31.73 -56.82 6.36
N SER A 764 32.92 -56.79 5.78
CA SER A 764 33.12 -56.64 4.33
C SER A 764 32.63 -57.85 3.50
N SER A 765 32.36 -58.98 4.16
CA SER A 765 31.80 -60.19 3.56
C SER A 765 30.81 -60.83 4.54
N PRO A 766 29.58 -60.27 4.64
CA PRO A 766 28.60 -60.68 5.62
C PRO A 766 28.30 -62.18 5.58
N SER A 767 28.30 -62.80 6.75
CA SER A 767 28.02 -64.24 6.93
C SER A 767 27.01 -64.46 8.07
N PRO A 768 26.15 -65.49 7.99
CA PRO A 768 25.21 -65.81 9.06
C PRO A 768 25.90 -65.93 10.42
N GLY A 769 25.43 -65.19 11.43
CA GLY A 769 26.01 -65.19 12.78
C GLY A 769 27.08 -64.13 13.02
N ASP A 770 27.23 -63.18 12.09
CA ASP A 770 28.20 -62.09 12.19
C ASP A 770 27.92 -61.11 13.33
N TYR A 771 26.69 -61.07 13.86
CA TYR A 771 26.33 -60.30 15.06
C TYR A 771 25.24 -61.03 15.86
N THR A 772 25.01 -60.63 17.11
CA THR A 772 24.16 -61.39 18.04
C THR A 772 22.67 -61.28 17.68
N HIS A 773 22.10 -60.08 17.84
CA HIS A 773 20.71 -59.80 17.51
C HIS A 773 20.59 -58.47 16.77
N ALA A 774 19.64 -58.34 15.85
CA ALA A 774 19.30 -57.01 15.34
C ALA A 774 18.50 -56.25 16.40
N VAL A 775 17.48 -56.93 16.96
CA VAL A 775 16.66 -56.40 18.05
C VAL A 775 16.43 -57.49 19.10
N TYR A 776 16.61 -57.13 20.37
CA TYR A 776 16.44 -58.00 21.53
C TYR A 776 15.50 -57.37 22.56
N PHE A 777 14.33 -57.98 22.76
CA PHE A 777 13.36 -57.56 23.78
C PHE A 777 13.63 -58.28 25.09
N SER A 778 14.50 -57.68 25.92
CA SER A 778 15.01 -58.31 27.14
C SER A 778 14.07 -58.18 28.34
N GLU A 779 13.23 -57.14 28.40
CA GLU A 779 12.31 -56.85 29.51
C GLU A 779 10.92 -56.40 28.99
N PRO A 780 9.87 -56.41 29.83
CA PRO A 780 8.55 -55.93 29.43
C PRO A 780 8.55 -54.45 29.01
N THR A 781 8.10 -54.18 27.78
CA THR A 781 8.01 -52.84 27.18
C THR A 781 6.64 -52.22 27.39
N LYS A 782 6.54 -50.93 27.77
CA LYS A 782 5.28 -50.17 27.70
C LYS A 782 5.00 -49.55 26.34
N VAL A 783 6.02 -49.43 25.50
CA VAL A 783 5.95 -48.83 24.16
C VAL A 783 5.84 -49.94 23.11
N SER A 784 4.89 -49.80 22.18
CA SER A 784 4.74 -50.71 21.06
C SER A 784 5.90 -50.56 20.06
N SER A 785 6.44 -51.68 19.60
CA SER A 785 7.45 -51.69 18.53
C SER A 785 6.86 -52.17 17.21
N PHE A 786 7.26 -51.53 16.11
CA PHE A 786 6.77 -51.80 14.76
C PHE A 786 7.95 -51.99 13.81
N PHE A 787 7.93 -53.09 13.05
CA PHE A 787 8.85 -53.37 11.96
C PHE A 787 8.04 -53.61 10.70
N LYS A 788 8.10 -52.66 9.77
CA LYS A 788 7.43 -52.73 8.47
C LYS A 788 8.41 -52.48 7.34
N TYR A 789 8.38 -53.30 6.29
CA TYR A 789 9.31 -53.19 5.16
C TYR A 789 10.77 -53.14 5.62
N CYS A 790 11.15 -54.06 6.49
CA CYS A 790 12.51 -54.20 7.01
C CYS A 790 13.16 -55.46 6.44
N LYS A 791 14.49 -55.41 6.25
CA LYS A 791 15.32 -56.57 5.91
C LYS A 791 16.24 -56.86 7.10
N PHE A 792 16.20 -58.08 7.60
CA PHE A 792 17.08 -58.56 8.67
C PHE A 792 17.93 -59.70 8.14
N GLU A 793 19.26 -59.53 8.14
CA GLU A 793 20.16 -60.54 7.60
C GLU A 793 21.48 -60.70 8.35
N TYR A 794 22.02 -61.93 8.35
CA TYR A 794 23.33 -62.28 8.90
C TYR A 794 23.47 -62.23 10.43
N ALA A 795 22.39 -62.09 11.18
CA ALA A 795 22.42 -62.20 12.63
C ALA A 795 22.59 -63.66 13.10
N THR A 796 22.89 -63.84 14.39
CA THR A 796 22.68 -65.13 15.06
C THR A 796 21.19 -65.38 15.20
N THR A 797 20.49 -64.46 15.84
CA THR A 797 19.02 -64.41 15.83
C THR A 797 18.57 -63.03 15.38
N ALA A 798 17.81 -62.89 14.30
CA ALA A 798 17.46 -61.55 13.81
C ALA A 798 16.62 -60.76 14.82
N ILE A 799 15.53 -61.34 15.31
CA ILE A 799 14.67 -60.71 16.33
C ILE A 799 14.43 -61.70 17.48
N ASP A 800 14.95 -61.43 18.68
CA ASP A 800 14.66 -62.22 19.89
C ASP A 800 13.69 -61.46 20.81
N VAL A 801 12.46 -61.96 20.90
CA VAL A 801 11.37 -61.40 21.69
C VAL A 801 11.17 -62.24 22.94
N ARG A 802 11.78 -61.86 24.08
CA ARG A 802 11.51 -62.53 25.37
C ARG A 802 10.27 -61.98 26.04
N HIS A 803 10.03 -60.68 25.91
CA HIS A 803 8.85 -60.00 26.42
C HIS A 803 8.28 -59.06 25.36
N GLY A 804 7.00 -58.72 25.48
CA GLY A 804 6.35 -57.75 24.60
C GLY A 804 5.62 -58.35 23.40
N MET A 805 5.07 -57.45 22.57
CA MET A 805 4.15 -57.79 21.48
C MET A 805 4.42 -56.94 20.23
N PRO A 806 5.63 -56.97 19.65
CA PRO A 806 5.93 -56.19 18.46
C PRO A 806 5.10 -56.65 17.26
N GLU A 807 4.83 -55.72 16.34
CA GLU A 807 4.30 -56.04 15.02
C GLU A 807 5.46 -56.16 14.02
N ILE A 808 5.61 -57.33 13.44
CA ILE A 808 6.62 -57.66 12.43
C ILE A 808 5.87 -57.99 11.15
N ALA A 809 5.79 -57.03 10.24
CA ALA A 809 4.99 -57.16 9.03
C ALA A 809 5.74 -56.74 7.77
N TYR A 810 5.47 -57.39 6.64
CA TYR A 810 6.11 -57.03 5.36
C TYR A 810 7.64 -56.99 5.45
N CYS A 811 8.27 -57.89 6.22
CA CYS A 811 9.71 -57.94 6.39
C CYS A 811 10.33 -59.14 5.66
N HIS A 812 11.62 -59.02 5.34
CA HIS A 812 12.43 -60.07 4.75
C HIS A 812 13.50 -60.50 5.76
N ILE A 813 13.35 -61.69 6.34
CA ILE A 813 14.18 -62.18 7.47
C ILE A 813 14.97 -63.40 7.00
N VAL A 814 16.25 -63.21 6.71
CA VAL A 814 17.03 -64.18 5.93
C VAL A 814 18.45 -64.40 6.39
N ASN A 815 19.01 -65.56 6.06
CA ASN A 815 20.43 -65.87 6.23
C ASN A 815 20.93 -65.67 7.67
N ASN A 816 20.13 -66.00 8.68
CA ASN A 816 20.54 -65.97 10.09
C ASN A 816 21.08 -67.35 10.53
N SER A 817 22.04 -67.40 11.46
CA SER A 817 22.73 -68.66 11.80
C SER A 817 21.98 -69.56 12.80
N GLN A 818 21.04 -69.01 13.58
CA GLN A 818 20.22 -69.77 14.54
C GLN A 818 18.73 -69.59 14.29
N SER A 819 18.19 -68.39 14.43
CA SER A 819 16.74 -68.15 14.29
C SER A 819 16.46 -66.88 13.49
N GLY A 820 15.43 -66.91 12.64
CA GLY A 820 14.86 -65.67 12.10
C GLY A 820 14.19 -64.87 13.23
N ILE A 821 13.20 -65.47 13.88
CA ILE A 821 12.51 -64.87 15.03
C ILE A 821 12.49 -65.87 16.18
N ARG A 822 12.88 -65.43 17.37
CA ARG A 822 12.74 -66.20 18.60
C ARG A 822 11.68 -65.57 19.49
N CYS A 823 10.74 -66.35 20.00
CA CYS A 823 9.70 -65.92 20.94
C CYS A 823 9.87 -66.69 22.25
N GLY A 824 10.07 -65.99 23.37
CA GLY A 824 10.24 -66.57 24.70
C GLY A 824 9.21 -66.09 25.72
N ASN A 825 9.31 -66.61 26.94
CA ASN A 825 8.49 -66.26 28.12
C ASN A 825 7.02 -66.02 27.78
N ASP A 826 6.50 -64.80 27.88
CA ASP A 826 5.11 -64.45 27.62
C ASP A 826 4.90 -63.66 26.31
N ALA A 827 5.92 -63.64 25.43
CA ALA A 827 5.91 -62.87 24.20
C ALA A 827 4.76 -63.24 23.27
N GLY A 828 4.16 -62.23 22.64
CA GLY A 828 3.03 -62.39 21.72
C GLY A 828 3.14 -61.51 20.47
N PRO A 829 4.21 -61.62 19.67
CA PRO A 829 4.36 -60.81 18.47
C PRO A 829 3.31 -61.15 17.42
N ARG A 830 2.99 -60.17 16.58
CA ARG A 830 2.19 -60.35 15.35
C ARG A 830 3.13 -60.44 14.16
N ILE A 831 3.13 -61.57 13.48
CA ILE A 831 4.06 -61.89 12.39
C ILE A 831 3.24 -62.10 11.13
N LEU A 832 3.22 -61.11 10.24
CA LEU A 832 2.28 -61.01 9.11
C LEU A 832 2.96 -60.64 7.79
N TYR A 833 2.63 -61.31 6.67
CA TYR A 833 3.12 -60.89 5.34
C TYR A 833 4.65 -60.82 5.21
N ASN A 834 5.38 -61.66 5.95
CA ASN A 834 6.84 -61.70 5.88
C ASN A 834 7.34 -62.80 4.96
N THR A 835 8.53 -62.61 4.41
CA THR A 835 9.33 -63.69 3.80
C THR A 835 10.42 -64.08 4.77
N ILE A 836 10.37 -65.31 5.28
CA ILE A 836 11.31 -65.87 6.25
C ILE A 836 12.04 -67.00 5.54
N ALA A 837 13.32 -66.80 5.20
CA ALA A 837 14.01 -67.73 4.31
C ALA A 837 15.47 -67.99 4.66
N LYS A 838 15.97 -69.19 4.35
CA LYS A 838 17.39 -69.55 4.45
C LYS A 838 18.00 -69.34 5.84
N ASN A 839 17.18 -69.40 6.90
CA ASN A 839 17.66 -69.37 8.27
C ASN A 839 18.13 -70.77 8.69
N LEU A 840 19.32 -70.85 9.26
CA LEU A 840 19.99 -72.08 9.70
C LEU A 840 19.59 -72.44 11.14
N GLY A 841 20.23 -73.45 11.74
CA GLY A 841 20.06 -73.77 13.16
C GLY A 841 18.62 -74.14 13.54
N THR A 842 18.03 -73.36 14.45
CA THR A 842 16.63 -73.48 14.87
C THR A 842 15.62 -72.93 13.86
N GLY A 843 16.08 -72.28 12.79
CA GLY A 843 15.31 -72.05 11.57
C GLY A 843 14.53 -70.73 11.53
N GLY A 844 13.30 -70.77 11.00
CA GLY A 844 12.48 -69.58 10.75
C GLY A 844 11.99 -68.95 12.05
N ILE A 845 11.16 -69.68 12.80
CA ILE A 845 10.61 -69.21 14.08
C ILE A 845 10.80 -70.26 15.18
N GLU A 846 11.39 -69.87 16.30
CA GLU A 846 11.52 -70.69 17.52
C GLU A 846 10.63 -70.10 18.63
N CYS A 847 9.78 -70.93 19.25
CA CYS A 847 8.91 -70.53 20.36
C CYS A 847 9.21 -71.35 21.61
N VAL A 848 9.46 -70.70 22.74
CA VAL A 848 9.79 -71.34 24.02
C VAL A 848 9.00 -70.72 25.18
N GLY A 849 8.86 -71.45 26.30
CA GLY A 849 8.19 -70.92 27.50
C GLY A 849 6.67 -70.89 27.36
N MET A 850 6.05 -69.72 27.53
CA MET A 850 4.61 -69.48 27.35
C MET A 850 4.31 -68.57 26.15
N ALA A 851 5.23 -68.52 25.17
CA ALA A 851 5.12 -67.65 24.00
C ALA A 851 3.86 -67.98 23.18
N LYS A 852 3.20 -66.93 22.70
CA LYS A 852 1.89 -66.97 22.02
C LYS A 852 1.85 -66.09 20.76
N PRO A 853 2.79 -66.26 19.82
CA PRO A 853 2.80 -65.45 18.60
C PRO A 853 1.58 -65.75 17.71
N LYS A 854 1.17 -64.75 16.93
CA LYS A 854 0.20 -64.91 15.83
C LYS A 854 0.94 -64.84 14.51
N ILE A 855 0.96 -65.94 13.77
CA ILE A 855 1.79 -66.11 12.58
C ILE A 855 0.87 -66.40 11.40
N HIS A 856 0.56 -65.41 10.58
CA HIS A 856 -0.36 -65.56 9.44
C HIS A 856 0.18 -64.90 8.18
N HIS A 857 -0.15 -65.43 7.00
CA HIS A 857 0.19 -64.86 5.70
C HIS A 857 1.70 -64.69 5.43
N ASN A 858 2.55 -65.56 5.97
CA ASN A 858 3.99 -65.53 5.75
C ASN A 858 4.45 -66.61 4.75
N ASN A 859 5.59 -66.35 4.11
CA ASN A 859 6.28 -67.27 3.23
C ASN A 859 7.52 -67.85 3.95
N PHE A 860 7.50 -69.14 4.27
CA PHE A 860 8.65 -69.88 4.80
C PHE A 860 9.35 -70.63 3.67
N ILE A 861 10.60 -70.28 3.38
CA ILE A 861 11.32 -70.80 2.21
C ILE A 861 12.73 -71.27 2.62
N GLU A 862 13.07 -72.54 2.37
CA GLU A 862 14.45 -73.05 2.54
C GLU A 862 15.07 -72.81 3.94
N ASN A 863 14.27 -72.76 5.01
CA ASN A 863 14.81 -72.73 6.38
C ASN A 863 15.19 -74.15 6.82
N ALA A 864 16.19 -74.29 7.71
CA ALA A 864 16.56 -75.57 8.30
C ALA A 864 15.38 -76.23 9.05
N VAL A 865 14.60 -75.39 9.74
CA VAL A 865 13.29 -75.71 10.32
C VAL A 865 12.39 -74.50 10.03
N ALA A 866 11.14 -74.67 9.59
CA ALA A 866 10.26 -73.55 9.30
C ALA A 866 9.72 -72.92 10.60
N ILE A 867 9.22 -73.77 11.50
CA ILE A 867 8.78 -73.38 12.84
C ILE A 867 9.05 -74.48 13.84
N GLN A 868 9.50 -74.12 15.04
CA GLN A 868 9.56 -75.04 16.17
C GLN A 868 9.00 -74.44 17.45
N SER A 869 8.38 -75.28 18.27
CA SER A 869 7.70 -74.88 19.50
C SER A 869 7.99 -75.85 20.64
N PHE A 870 8.56 -75.26 21.70
CA PHE A 870 8.61 -75.78 23.06
C PHE A 870 7.76 -74.91 24.00
N SER A 871 6.83 -74.11 23.45
CA SER A 871 5.88 -73.34 24.25
C SER A 871 4.85 -74.26 24.91
N THR A 872 4.39 -73.92 26.11
CA THR A 872 3.25 -74.59 26.76
C THR A 872 1.90 -74.07 26.21
N ILE A 873 1.91 -72.98 25.43
CA ILE A 873 0.73 -72.38 24.82
C ILE A 873 0.57 -72.86 23.38
N TYR A 874 -0.67 -73.01 22.94
CA TYR A 874 -1.00 -73.37 21.56
C TYR A 874 -0.67 -72.23 20.60
N ILE A 875 0.06 -72.52 19.52
CA ILE A 875 0.52 -71.53 18.53
C ILE A 875 -0.42 -71.53 17.32
N ASP A 876 -0.94 -70.35 16.98
CA ASP A 876 -1.73 -70.14 15.77
C ASP A 876 -0.82 -69.72 14.61
N ALA A 877 -0.52 -70.68 13.73
CA ALA A 877 0.34 -70.53 12.56
C ALA A 877 -0.41 -70.86 11.24
N ARG A 878 -1.69 -70.53 11.18
CA ARG A 878 -2.53 -70.78 9.99
C ARG A 878 -2.24 -69.80 8.85
N HIS A 879 -2.74 -70.10 7.67
CA HIS A 879 -2.67 -69.22 6.49
C HIS A 879 -1.24 -68.82 6.14
N ASN A 880 -0.24 -69.69 6.34
CA ASN A 880 1.12 -69.47 5.87
C ASN A 880 1.45 -70.42 4.72
N PHE A 881 2.40 -70.02 3.88
CA PHE A 881 3.04 -70.90 2.90
C PHE A 881 4.30 -71.51 3.52
N TRP A 882 4.39 -72.85 3.51
CA TRP A 882 5.45 -73.61 4.19
C TRP A 882 6.54 -74.13 3.23
N GLY A 883 6.71 -73.51 2.08
CA GLY A 883 7.73 -73.85 1.08
C GLY A 883 7.33 -74.96 0.10
N LYS A 884 6.47 -75.89 0.51
CA LYS A 884 5.92 -76.98 -0.32
C LYS A 884 4.44 -77.23 -0.02
N VAL A 885 3.75 -77.87 -0.96
CA VAL A 885 2.33 -78.27 -0.84
C VAL A 885 2.21 -79.78 -1.12
N PRO A 886 1.76 -80.59 -0.15
CA PRO A 886 1.49 -80.23 1.25
C PRO A 886 2.78 -79.80 2.01
N PRO A 887 2.65 -79.13 3.16
CA PRO A 887 3.79 -78.78 4.01
C PRO A 887 4.64 -80.00 4.35
N ASP A 888 5.96 -79.81 4.40
CA ASP A 888 6.89 -80.85 4.85
C ASP A 888 6.88 -80.90 6.38
N ASP A 889 6.25 -81.94 6.94
CA ASP A 889 6.15 -82.10 8.40
C ASP A 889 7.53 -82.20 9.08
N THR A 890 8.60 -82.52 8.33
CA THR A 890 9.97 -82.58 8.88
C THR A 890 10.54 -81.21 9.22
N VAL A 891 9.96 -80.11 8.75
CA VAL A 891 10.39 -78.74 9.10
C VAL A 891 9.45 -78.05 10.09
N ILE A 892 8.48 -78.77 10.66
CA ILE A 892 7.49 -78.26 11.62
C ILE A 892 7.61 -79.05 12.93
N TRP A 893 8.30 -78.48 13.92
CA TRP A 893 8.67 -79.21 15.14
C TRP A 893 7.86 -78.73 16.35
N GLY A 894 6.77 -79.43 16.69
CA GLY A 894 6.01 -79.15 17.90
C GLY A 894 4.59 -79.70 17.83
N LYS A 895 4.10 -80.29 18.92
CA LYS A 895 2.75 -80.89 18.96
C LYS A 895 1.63 -79.86 19.18
N ASN A 896 1.98 -78.62 19.51
CA ASN A 896 1.08 -77.53 19.87
C ASN A 896 1.00 -76.42 18.80
N ILE A 897 1.31 -76.74 17.54
CA ILE A 897 1.31 -75.77 16.43
C ILE A 897 0.13 -76.04 15.51
N ASN A 898 -0.69 -75.02 15.25
CA ASN A 898 -1.76 -75.10 14.25
C ASN A 898 -1.32 -74.52 12.91
N ILE A 899 -1.13 -75.37 11.92
CA ILE A 899 -0.78 -74.94 10.56
C ILE A 899 -1.96 -74.98 9.59
N LYS A 900 -3.16 -75.44 10.00
CA LYS A 900 -4.30 -75.65 9.09
C LYS A 900 -5.40 -74.59 9.25
N PRO A 901 -5.86 -73.96 8.15
CA PRO A 901 -5.44 -74.19 6.77
C PRO A 901 -4.07 -73.57 6.47
N TRP A 902 -3.30 -74.13 5.54
CA TRP A 902 -2.08 -73.51 4.97
C TRP A 902 -2.37 -72.92 3.58
N LEU A 903 -1.46 -72.10 3.05
CA LEU A 903 -1.57 -71.54 1.70
C LEU A 903 -1.01 -72.52 0.64
N GLU A 904 -1.69 -72.64 -0.50
CA GLU A 904 -1.29 -73.51 -1.62
C GLU A 904 -0.22 -72.90 -2.55
N ALA A 905 0.10 -71.63 -2.35
CA ALA A 905 1.15 -70.92 -3.06
C ALA A 905 1.76 -69.86 -2.12
N PRO A 906 2.96 -69.33 -2.42
CA PRO A 906 3.47 -68.16 -1.72
C PRO A 906 2.45 -67.03 -1.69
N ASP A 907 2.30 -66.39 -0.54
CA ASP A 907 1.50 -65.18 -0.39
C ASP A 907 2.15 -64.05 -1.20
N MET A 908 1.40 -63.48 -2.15
CA MET A 908 1.88 -62.45 -3.07
C MET A 908 1.97 -61.07 -2.41
N ASP A 909 1.27 -60.88 -1.28
CA ASP A 909 1.33 -59.65 -0.49
C ASP A 909 2.50 -59.67 0.49
N ALA A 910 3.11 -60.84 0.73
CA ALA A 910 4.31 -60.92 1.53
C ALA A 910 5.48 -60.18 0.86
N PHE A 911 6.26 -59.48 1.68
CA PHE A 911 7.35 -58.67 1.17
C PHE A 911 8.46 -59.55 0.57
N LEU A 912 8.65 -59.41 -0.74
CA LEU A 912 9.76 -59.99 -1.49
C LEU A 912 10.64 -58.85 -1.99
N LEU A 913 11.94 -58.94 -1.71
CA LEU A 913 12.92 -58.11 -2.40
C LEU A 913 13.20 -58.81 -3.72
N GLY A 914 12.95 -58.12 -4.84
CA GLY A 914 13.33 -58.62 -6.17
C GLY A 914 14.84 -58.87 -6.22
N ASP A 915 15.23 -59.94 -6.92
CA ASP A 915 16.64 -60.31 -7.15
C ASP A 915 17.45 -59.18 -7.82
#